data_AF-A0A6G3DCN6-F1
#
_entry.id   AF-A0A6G3DCN6-F1
#
_cell.length_a   1.000
_cell.length_b   1.000
_cell.length_c   1.000
_cell.angle_alpha   90.00
_cell.angle_beta   90.00
_cell.angle_gamma   90.00
#
_symmetry.space_group_name_H-M   'P 1'
#
loop_
_entity.id
_entity.type
_entity.pdbx_description
1 polymer ?
#
loop_
_entity_poly.entity_id
_entity_poly.type
_entity_poly.pdbx_seq_one_letter_code
_entity_poly.pdbx_strand_id
1 'polypeptide(L)'
;AETALTAHDRVLLRGDAGSGKTTLVQWLAVTAARDQDRIPYVLPLRTLTRAGALPSPAAFLTAVGCPLTPPEGWAERVLGAGRGLVLVDGLDEIPAADRHRTRDWLLALIRAFPGNRWLLTSRPTAVRPDWLAAEGFRELSLTPMREPDVATFVRRWHAAAEAPEFETRLLDSLRTKRDLARLATNPLMCGLICALHRERRGYLPTGRKELYDAALTMLLARRDRERGMEAVQLSEEAQLELLQRLAYALVLSGRTEMAVETAESIVERALPSVASAAGQGDAATVLRALVLRSGLLRRPGEDSLDFVHRTFQDYLGARYAVEEGHLDVIAGRAGDTQWEDVIRMAVAHARPGERAMLLRRLLKEDVPRLTLLALACLEHATALDPAVRAEVEARAGALIPPGSKEDAKTLADAGPLVLELLPGPEGLTDAEAHGVTVTASLLAGQEPSGALAVLRRFRGHPDLDVRRQLVGTWDRFGAREYATEVLDHLDRPELILTCTTGAQRAEITGMRPWHRLEFRGTHQVADIIASVADPEAVETLRLTGNPLLTDVGQLSAFRSLRRLELEHCPAARGFEALTALPLTNLVIFRVADPTGLRELDSLRRLTLAQALPGTRLTDSLPVSALLNFLALGPKTTETTGLRGLSHWSTLQDLSLTLNTPLTAEDWAEVGSLPLLTGLYLNARLFANRLGPLPVMPGITHLGLAAVQGNEDVSALRDRLPGLRSVLIQTAPGTHIDPAPYAALFPDAEVTVDER
;
A
#
# COMPACT_ATOMS: atom_id res chain seq x y z
N ALA A 1 8.57 19.11 0.01
CA ALA A 1 7.58 20.07 0.56
C ALA A 1 7.47 21.33 -0.29
N GLU A 2 8.58 22.03 -0.58
CA GLU A 2 8.59 23.19 -1.49
C GLU A 2 8.04 22.85 -2.89
N THR A 3 8.40 21.70 -3.45
CA THR A 3 7.83 21.18 -4.71
C THR A 3 6.31 20.94 -4.63
N ALA A 4 5.81 20.50 -3.46
CA ALA A 4 4.39 20.25 -3.27
C ALA A 4 3.58 21.55 -3.18
N LEU A 5 4.13 22.56 -2.49
CA LEU A 5 3.53 23.90 -2.42
C LEU A 5 3.71 24.72 -3.69
N THR A 6 4.61 24.33 -4.60
CA THR A 6 4.71 24.92 -5.94
C THR A 6 3.73 24.27 -6.92
N ALA A 7 3.47 22.97 -6.79
CA ALA A 7 2.48 22.25 -7.59
C ALA A 7 1.02 22.49 -7.17
N HIS A 8 0.78 22.81 -5.89
CA HIS A 8 -0.57 22.99 -5.35
C HIS A 8 -0.67 24.25 -4.50
N ASP A 9 -1.66 25.09 -4.79
CA ASP A 9 -1.92 26.32 -4.02
C ASP A 9 -2.58 26.04 -2.66
N ARG A 10 -3.16 24.84 -2.47
CA ARG A 10 -3.88 24.46 -1.24
C ARG A 10 -3.51 23.04 -0.84
N VAL A 11 -2.90 22.89 0.32
CA VAL A 11 -2.39 21.60 0.82
C VAL A 11 -2.89 21.35 2.24
N LEU A 12 -3.44 20.16 2.47
CA LEU A 12 -3.70 19.62 3.81
C LEU A 12 -2.66 18.54 4.09
N LEU A 13 -1.72 18.85 4.97
CA LEU A 13 -0.63 17.95 5.36
C LEU A 13 -1.01 17.16 6.61
N ARG A 14 -1.20 15.86 6.44
CA ARG A 14 -1.41 14.89 7.52
C ARG A 14 -0.07 14.31 7.97
N GLY A 15 0.05 14.01 9.25
CA GLY A 15 1.22 13.29 9.78
C GLY A 15 1.07 13.00 11.26
N ASP A 16 1.72 11.95 11.73
CA ASP A 16 1.62 11.52 13.13
C ASP A 16 2.30 12.48 14.09
N ALA A 17 2.16 12.24 15.40
CA ALA A 17 2.91 12.99 16.41
C ALA A 17 4.42 12.80 16.18
N GLY A 18 5.22 13.84 16.44
CA GLY A 18 6.68 13.77 16.25
C GLY A 18 7.18 13.71 14.80
N SER A 19 6.29 13.56 13.81
CA SER A 19 6.64 13.50 12.37
C SER A 19 7.31 14.77 11.83
N GLY A 20 7.18 15.90 12.52
CA GLY A 20 7.85 17.15 12.14
C GLY A 20 6.98 18.15 11.35
N LYS A 21 5.64 18.04 11.38
CA LYS A 21 4.71 18.99 10.75
C LYS A 21 4.99 20.45 11.10
N THR A 22 5.05 20.78 12.39
CA THR A 22 5.38 22.14 12.87
C THR A 22 6.78 22.56 12.42
N THR A 23 7.77 21.65 12.48
CA THR A 23 9.13 21.92 11.98
C THR A 23 9.12 22.27 10.50
N LEU A 24 8.30 21.59 9.71
CA LEU A 24 8.13 21.90 8.29
C LEU A 24 7.46 23.25 8.06
N VAL A 25 6.42 23.58 8.84
CA VAL A 25 5.78 24.91 8.79
C VAL A 25 6.82 26.01 9.05
N GLN A 26 7.64 25.85 10.09
CA GLN A 26 8.70 26.80 10.41
C GLN A 26 9.76 26.87 9.31
N TRP A 27 10.18 25.73 8.75
CA TRP A 27 11.12 25.68 7.63
C TRP A 27 10.61 26.45 6.41
N LEU A 28 9.34 26.24 6.04
CA LEU A 28 8.72 26.93 4.92
C LEU A 28 8.60 28.44 5.16
N ALA A 29 8.26 28.85 6.39
CA ALA A 29 8.22 30.25 6.75
C ALA A 29 9.60 30.92 6.61
N VAL A 30 10.64 30.30 7.17
CA VAL A 30 12.01 30.83 7.11
C VAL A 30 12.53 30.87 5.67
N THR A 31 12.26 29.83 4.88
CA THR A 31 12.71 29.75 3.48
C THR A 31 12.01 30.80 2.62
N ALA A 32 10.69 30.94 2.75
CA ALA A 32 9.93 31.97 2.03
C ALA A 32 10.40 33.40 2.41
N ALA A 33 10.70 33.65 3.68
CA ALA A 33 11.22 34.93 4.13
C ALA A 33 12.63 35.23 3.57
N ARG A 34 13.48 34.21 3.40
CA ARG A 34 14.82 34.34 2.81
C ARG A 34 14.77 34.61 1.32
N ASP A 35 13.92 33.87 0.60
CA ASP A 35 13.82 33.97 -0.85
C ASP A 35 13.04 35.21 -1.31
N GLN A 36 12.33 35.88 -0.38
CA GLN A 36 11.51 37.08 -0.59
C GLN A 36 10.39 36.95 -1.65
N ASP A 37 10.14 35.73 -2.14
CA ASP A 37 9.10 35.42 -3.14
C ASP A 37 7.69 35.59 -2.56
N ARG A 38 7.46 35.12 -1.34
CA ARG A 38 6.17 35.15 -0.64
C ARG A 38 6.32 35.61 0.80
N ILE A 39 5.24 36.17 1.33
CA ILE A 39 5.16 36.64 2.72
C ILE A 39 4.51 35.54 3.56
N PRO A 40 5.25 34.89 4.48
CA PRO A 40 4.71 33.83 5.31
C PRO A 40 3.88 34.38 6.47
N TYR A 41 2.68 33.81 6.65
CA TYR A 41 1.82 33.99 7.82
C TYR A 41 1.72 32.65 8.54
N VAL A 42 2.48 32.47 9.62
CA VAL A 42 2.37 31.28 10.48
C VAL A 42 1.25 31.52 11.47
N LEU A 43 0.19 30.72 11.38
CA LEU A 43 -1.04 30.83 12.13
C LEU A 43 -1.27 29.54 12.94
N PRO A 44 -0.67 29.40 14.13
CA PRO A 44 -0.92 28.25 14.98
C PRO A 44 -2.36 28.30 15.49
N LEU A 45 -3.21 27.35 15.09
CA LEU A 45 -4.63 27.36 15.44
C LEU A 45 -4.85 27.37 16.95
N ARG A 46 -4.00 26.66 17.69
CA ARG A 46 -3.95 26.68 19.15
C ARG A 46 -3.81 28.06 19.78
N THR A 47 -3.14 29.00 19.09
CA THR A 47 -2.93 30.37 19.58
C THR A 47 -4.12 31.24 19.17
N LEU A 48 -4.64 31.03 17.97
CA LEU A 48 -5.75 31.79 17.43
C LEU A 48 -7.09 31.50 18.12
N THR A 49 -7.33 30.26 18.53
CA THR A 49 -8.56 29.90 19.25
C THR A 49 -8.56 30.41 20.70
N ARG A 50 -7.39 30.53 21.36
CA ARG A 50 -7.27 31.16 22.69
C ARG A 50 -7.70 32.62 22.71
N ALA A 51 -7.52 33.35 21.62
CA ALA A 51 -7.97 34.74 21.49
C ALA A 51 -9.51 34.88 21.30
N GLY A 52 -10.25 33.77 21.31
CA GLY A 52 -11.72 33.68 21.24
C GLY A 52 -12.30 33.81 19.82
N ALA A 53 -11.84 34.80 19.05
CA ALA A 53 -12.22 34.97 17.66
C ALA A 53 -11.03 34.72 16.72
N LEU A 54 -11.25 33.87 15.71
CA LEU A 54 -10.27 33.69 14.64
C LEU A 54 -10.03 35.04 13.94
N PRO A 55 -8.77 35.46 13.77
CA PRO A 55 -8.44 36.82 13.38
C PRO A 55 -8.82 37.12 11.93
N SER A 56 -9.16 38.38 11.64
CA SER A 56 -9.11 38.93 10.28
C SER A 56 -7.66 39.16 9.84
N PRO A 57 -7.37 39.36 8.55
CA PRO A 57 -6.01 39.61 8.07
C PRO A 57 -5.27 40.74 8.80
N ALA A 58 -5.93 41.87 9.05
CA ALA A 58 -5.38 42.98 9.85
C ALA A 58 -4.86 42.54 11.23
N ALA A 59 -5.44 41.51 11.83
CA ALA A 59 -5.09 41.02 13.16
C ALA A 59 -4.09 39.85 13.15
N PHE A 60 -3.66 39.33 11.99
CA PHE A 60 -2.78 38.14 11.93
C PHE A 60 -1.51 38.28 12.75
N LEU A 61 -0.79 39.40 12.59
CA LEU A 61 0.48 39.64 13.30
C LEU A 61 0.28 39.78 14.81
N THR A 62 -0.75 40.51 15.22
CA THR A 62 -1.10 40.68 16.63
C THR A 62 -1.51 39.34 17.27
N ALA A 63 -2.32 38.55 16.56
CA ALA A 63 -2.82 37.27 17.05
C ALA A 63 -1.73 36.21 17.27
N VAL A 64 -0.56 36.38 16.65
CA VAL A 64 0.60 35.50 16.82
C VAL A 64 1.69 36.11 17.71
N GLY A 65 1.41 37.24 18.35
CA GLY A 65 2.33 37.89 19.29
C GLY A 65 3.49 38.62 18.63
N CYS A 66 3.34 39.11 17.40
CA CYS A 66 4.35 39.95 16.76
C CYS A 66 4.48 41.29 17.52
N PRO A 67 5.68 41.71 17.94
CA PRO A 67 5.86 42.97 18.67
C PRO A 67 5.77 44.21 17.75
N LEU A 68 5.73 44.01 16.43
CA LEU A 68 5.70 45.08 15.44
C LEU A 68 4.27 45.33 14.95
N THR A 69 3.89 46.60 14.83
CA THR A 69 2.62 46.99 14.22
C THR A 69 2.78 47.11 12.71
N PRO A 70 2.00 46.36 11.90
CA PRO A 70 2.03 46.52 10.45
C PRO A 70 1.41 47.86 10.02
N PRO A 71 1.79 48.40 8.85
CA PRO A 71 1.06 49.52 8.25
C PRO A 71 -0.42 49.16 8.03
N GLU A 72 -1.31 50.15 8.11
CA GLU A 72 -2.75 49.96 7.90
C GLU A 72 -3.04 49.25 6.58
N GLY A 73 -3.88 48.20 6.60
CA GLY A 73 -4.27 47.40 5.44
C GLY A 73 -3.14 46.58 4.80
N TRP A 74 -1.97 46.44 5.46
CA TRP A 74 -0.81 45.78 4.85
C TRP A 74 -1.07 44.30 4.56
N ALA A 75 -1.66 43.57 5.51
CA ALA A 75 -1.96 42.15 5.33
C ALA A 75 -2.97 41.94 4.19
N GLU A 76 -4.00 42.76 4.10
CA GLU A 76 -4.99 42.74 3.01
C GLU A 76 -4.34 43.04 1.66
N ARG A 77 -3.40 43.99 1.57
CA ARG A 77 -2.66 44.26 0.33
C ARG A 77 -1.77 43.10 -0.08
N VAL A 78 -1.08 42.47 0.87
CA VAL A 78 -0.22 41.30 0.60
C VAL A 78 -1.05 40.12 0.10
N LEU A 79 -2.15 39.81 0.80
CA LEU A 79 -3.06 38.73 0.41
C LEU A 79 -3.80 39.05 -0.90
N GLY A 80 -4.23 40.29 -1.10
CA GLY A 80 -4.88 40.73 -2.34
C GLY A 80 -3.98 40.67 -3.57
N ALA A 81 -2.67 40.79 -3.38
CA ALA A 81 -1.66 40.61 -4.43
C ALA A 81 -1.29 39.12 -4.68
N GLY A 82 -1.90 38.17 -3.98
CA GLY A 82 -1.59 36.73 -4.12
C GLY A 82 -0.21 36.32 -3.58
N ARG A 83 0.43 37.19 -2.79
CA ARG A 83 1.80 37.01 -2.30
C ARG A 83 1.88 36.30 -0.93
N GLY A 84 0.75 35.95 -0.34
CA GLY A 84 0.69 35.25 0.93
C GLY A 84 1.08 33.78 0.82
N LEU A 85 1.85 33.33 1.81
CA LEU A 85 1.99 31.93 2.18
C LEU A 85 1.37 31.75 3.56
N VAL A 86 0.12 31.30 3.62
CA VAL A 86 -0.64 31.16 4.87
C VAL A 86 -0.47 29.73 5.39
N LEU A 87 0.18 29.61 6.54
CA LEU A 87 0.58 28.36 7.16
C LEU A 87 -0.23 28.16 8.45
N VAL A 88 -1.33 27.42 8.35
CA VAL A 88 -2.24 27.14 9.46
C VAL A 88 -1.82 25.84 10.14
N ASP A 89 -1.21 25.94 11.32
CA ASP A 89 -0.61 24.79 12.02
C ASP A 89 -1.54 24.26 13.13
N GLY A 90 -1.74 22.95 13.20
CA GLY A 90 -2.35 22.27 14.35
C GLY A 90 -3.87 22.17 14.33
N LEU A 91 -4.48 21.69 13.24
CA LEU A 91 -5.94 21.44 13.21
C LEU A 91 -6.37 20.34 14.19
N ASP A 92 -5.49 19.42 14.52
CA ASP A 92 -5.73 18.42 15.58
C ASP A 92 -5.83 19.02 16.98
N GLU A 93 -5.28 20.22 17.17
CA GLU A 93 -5.22 20.93 18.46
C GLU A 93 -6.48 21.78 18.72
N ILE A 94 -7.50 21.69 17.85
CA ILE A 94 -8.80 22.36 18.05
C ILE A 94 -9.92 21.36 18.39
N PRO A 95 -10.81 21.69 19.35
CA PRO A 95 -11.95 20.87 19.69
C PRO A 95 -12.83 20.57 18.48
N ALA A 96 -13.43 19.38 18.43
CA ALA A 96 -14.26 18.94 17.30
C ALA A 96 -15.41 19.93 16.99
N ALA A 97 -15.99 20.54 18.03
CA ALA A 97 -17.07 21.53 17.89
C ALA A 97 -16.62 22.80 17.13
N ASP A 98 -15.35 23.19 17.25
CA ASP A 98 -14.81 24.42 16.64
C ASP A 98 -14.23 24.20 15.23
N ARG A 99 -14.12 22.95 14.78
CA ARG A 99 -13.58 22.60 13.45
C ARG A 99 -14.44 23.16 12.32
N HIS A 100 -15.77 23.15 12.48
CA HIS A 100 -16.68 23.75 11.49
C HIS A 100 -16.47 25.26 11.38
N ARG A 101 -16.38 25.96 12.51
CA ARG A 101 -16.11 27.40 12.55
C ARG A 101 -14.75 27.74 11.92
N THR A 102 -13.72 26.93 12.19
CA THR A 102 -12.39 27.10 11.61
C THR A 102 -12.39 26.89 10.10
N ARG A 103 -13.13 25.89 9.62
CA ARG A 103 -13.35 25.67 8.19
C ARG A 103 -14.03 26.87 7.55
N ASP A 104 -15.12 27.37 8.13
CA ASP A 104 -15.85 28.51 7.57
C ASP A 104 -14.98 29.77 7.50
N TRP A 105 -14.20 30.04 8.55
CA TRP A 105 -13.22 31.13 8.58
C TRP A 105 -12.17 30.98 7.47
N LEU A 106 -11.57 29.80 7.32
CA LEU A 106 -10.59 29.51 6.28
C LEU A 106 -11.19 29.74 4.89
N LEU A 107 -12.40 29.22 4.64
CA LEU A 107 -13.07 29.34 3.35
C LEU A 107 -13.52 30.76 3.05
N ALA A 108 -13.84 31.57 4.05
CA ALA A 108 -14.08 33.00 3.87
C ALA A 108 -12.82 33.72 3.40
N LEU A 109 -11.67 33.44 4.03
CA LEU A 109 -10.39 34.05 3.64
C LEU A 109 -9.93 33.62 2.24
N ILE A 110 -10.05 32.33 1.92
CA ILE A 110 -9.68 31.80 0.60
C ILE A 110 -10.53 32.43 -0.51
N ARG A 111 -11.83 32.64 -0.25
CA ARG A 111 -12.75 33.30 -1.20
C ARG A 111 -12.45 34.79 -1.36
N ALA A 112 -12.10 35.46 -0.27
CA ALA A 112 -11.79 36.90 -0.29
C ALA A 112 -10.43 37.20 -0.94
N PHE A 113 -9.44 36.30 -0.80
CA PHE A 113 -8.07 36.52 -1.25
C PHE A 113 -7.56 35.35 -2.12
N PRO A 114 -7.99 35.24 -3.39
CA PRO A 114 -7.50 34.22 -4.30
C PRO A 114 -6.02 34.41 -4.67
N GLY A 115 -5.35 33.35 -5.13
CA GLY A 115 -3.95 33.40 -5.58
C GLY A 115 -2.87 33.21 -4.50
N ASN A 116 -3.27 33.12 -3.23
CA ASN A 116 -2.36 32.81 -2.12
C ASN A 116 -2.14 31.30 -1.96
N ARG A 117 -1.03 30.93 -1.32
CA ARG A 117 -0.72 29.54 -0.97
C ARG A 117 -1.14 29.22 0.45
N TRP A 118 -1.75 28.07 0.64
CA TRP A 118 -2.32 27.61 1.90
C TRP A 118 -1.75 26.24 2.27
N LEU A 119 -1.17 26.15 3.46
CA LEU A 119 -0.79 24.89 4.08
C LEU A 119 -1.56 24.74 5.39
N LEU A 120 -2.32 23.66 5.52
CA LEU A 120 -2.92 23.24 6.77
C LEU A 120 -2.20 22.00 7.29
N THR A 121 -1.93 21.91 8.58
CA THR A 121 -1.40 20.68 9.19
C THR A 121 -2.42 20.02 10.11
N SER A 122 -2.44 18.69 10.13
CA SER A 122 -3.33 17.93 11.01
C SER A 122 -2.77 16.53 11.30
N ARG A 123 -3.29 15.86 12.32
CA ARG A 123 -3.11 14.40 12.50
C ARG A 123 -4.10 13.64 11.62
N PRO A 124 -3.77 12.41 11.17
CA PRO A 124 -4.66 11.61 10.35
C PRO A 124 -6.06 11.40 10.96
N THR A 125 -6.14 11.29 12.28
CA THR A 125 -7.37 11.03 13.04
C THR A 125 -8.23 12.26 13.32
N ALA A 126 -7.69 13.48 13.14
CA ALA A 126 -8.38 14.69 13.56
C ALA A 126 -9.52 15.09 12.63
N VAL A 127 -9.44 14.75 11.34
CA VAL A 127 -10.51 14.99 10.38
C VAL A 127 -10.69 13.79 9.47
N ARG A 128 -11.94 13.54 9.07
CA ARG A 128 -12.25 12.45 8.12
C ARG A 128 -11.42 12.63 6.84
N PRO A 129 -11.12 11.54 6.12
CA PRO A 129 -10.66 11.65 4.74
C PRO A 129 -11.58 12.58 3.94
N ASP A 130 -11.00 13.38 3.04
CA ASP A 130 -11.71 14.30 2.14
C ASP A 130 -12.37 15.52 2.79
N TRP A 131 -12.03 15.86 4.04
CA TRP A 131 -12.64 16.97 4.78
C TRP A 131 -12.60 18.33 4.07
N LEU A 132 -11.56 18.57 3.26
CA LEU A 132 -11.39 19.78 2.43
C LEU A 132 -11.24 19.47 0.93
N ALA A 133 -11.53 18.25 0.49
CA ALA A 133 -11.31 17.85 -0.90
C ALA A 133 -12.20 18.63 -1.87
N ALA A 134 -13.46 18.89 -1.49
CA ALA A 134 -14.40 19.67 -2.31
C ALA A 134 -13.95 21.13 -2.50
N GLU A 135 -13.08 21.63 -1.63
CA GLU A 135 -12.55 22.99 -1.62
C GLU A 135 -11.20 23.10 -2.33
N GLY A 136 -10.77 22.03 -3.00
CA GLY A 136 -9.56 21.98 -3.80
C GLY A 136 -8.28 21.82 -2.98
N PHE A 137 -8.37 21.38 -1.72
CA PHE A 137 -7.17 21.01 -0.96
C PHE A 137 -6.63 19.67 -1.45
N ARG A 138 -5.34 19.65 -1.77
CA ARG A 138 -4.63 18.39 -1.97
C ARG A 138 -4.19 17.83 -0.62
N GLU A 139 -4.67 16.64 -0.30
CA GLU A 139 -4.19 15.93 0.88
C GLU A 139 -2.83 15.28 0.60
N LEU A 140 -1.88 15.51 1.50
CA LEU A 140 -0.55 14.92 1.49
C LEU A 140 -0.25 14.33 2.88
N SER A 141 0.47 13.21 2.92
CA SER A 141 0.90 12.60 4.18
C SER A 141 2.40 12.73 4.35
N LEU A 142 2.84 13.06 5.56
CA LEU A 142 4.24 13.11 5.94
C LEU A 142 4.65 11.72 6.43
N THR A 143 5.39 11.02 5.57
CA THR A 143 5.83 9.64 5.81
C THR A 143 6.97 9.56 6.81
N PRO A 144 7.19 8.40 7.47
CA PRO A 144 8.38 8.16 8.28
C PRO A 144 9.68 8.46 7.51
N MET A 145 10.74 8.88 8.21
CA MET A 145 12.04 9.09 7.59
C MET A 145 12.60 7.78 7.07
N ARG A 146 13.04 7.76 5.80
CA ARG A 146 13.74 6.61 5.22
C ARG A 146 15.14 6.52 5.81
N GLU A 147 15.79 5.37 5.65
CA GLU A 147 17.16 5.15 6.15
C GLU A 147 18.16 6.26 5.74
N PRO A 148 18.18 6.77 4.49
CA PRO A 148 19.06 7.88 4.12
C PRO A 148 18.70 9.21 4.81
N ASP A 149 17.40 9.43 5.09
CA ASP A 149 16.90 10.63 5.77
C ASP A 149 17.24 10.59 7.26
N VAL A 150 17.11 9.41 7.91
CA VAL A 150 17.56 9.15 9.28
C VAL A 150 19.07 9.37 9.38
N ALA A 151 19.85 8.83 8.44
CA ALA A 151 21.29 9.04 8.42
C ALA A 151 21.61 10.54 8.33
N THR A 152 20.99 11.26 7.40
CA THR A 152 21.15 12.71 7.24
C THR A 152 20.79 13.48 8.51
N PHE A 153 19.69 13.11 9.17
CA PHE A 153 19.28 13.68 10.44
C PHE A 153 20.35 13.49 11.51
N VAL A 154 20.84 12.26 11.70
CA VAL A 154 21.87 11.91 12.70
C VAL A 154 23.13 12.75 12.48
N ARG A 155 23.61 12.87 11.24
CA ARG A 155 24.81 13.68 10.93
C ARG A 155 24.62 15.15 11.27
N ARG A 156 23.51 15.74 10.80
CA ARG A 156 23.20 17.16 11.04
C ARG A 156 23.01 17.45 12.52
N TRP A 157 22.37 16.55 13.26
CA TRP A 157 22.19 16.68 14.70
C TRP A 157 23.51 16.67 15.44
N HIS A 158 24.41 15.72 15.15
CA HIS A 158 25.71 15.63 15.82
C HIS A 158 26.64 16.78 15.46
N ALA A 159 26.59 17.27 14.21
CA ALA A 159 27.30 18.47 13.81
C ALA A 159 26.81 19.71 14.59
N ALA A 160 25.50 19.90 14.71
CA ALA A 160 24.92 20.99 15.48
C ALA A 160 25.18 20.88 17.00
N ALA A 161 25.32 19.66 17.51
CA ALA A 161 25.64 19.37 18.90
C ALA A 161 27.14 19.41 19.22
N GLU A 162 27.99 19.70 18.22
CA GLU A 162 29.47 19.66 18.29
C GLU A 162 30.00 18.33 18.84
N ALA A 163 29.45 17.20 18.35
CA ALA A 163 29.74 15.86 18.85
C ALA A 163 29.96 14.81 17.73
N PRO A 164 30.81 15.08 16.71
CA PRO A 164 30.99 14.22 15.54
C PRO A 164 31.55 12.82 15.88
N GLU A 165 32.27 12.67 17.00
CA GLU A 165 32.87 11.40 17.43
C GLU A 165 31.84 10.30 17.74
N PHE A 166 30.59 10.68 17.99
CA PHE A 166 29.49 9.74 18.25
C PHE A 166 28.64 9.43 17.01
N GLU A 167 28.79 10.18 15.92
CA GLU A 167 27.97 10.03 14.71
C GLU A 167 28.07 8.62 14.12
N THR A 168 29.30 8.19 13.77
CA THR A 168 29.53 6.91 13.10
C THR A 168 29.04 5.73 13.94
N ARG A 169 29.30 5.77 15.26
CA ARG A 169 28.88 4.70 16.18
C ARG A 169 27.35 4.58 16.27
N LEU A 170 26.63 5.69 16.22
CA LEU A 170 25.18 5.66 16.21
C LEU A 170 24.64 5.10 14.89
N LEU A 171 25.21 5.52 13.76
CA LEU A 171 24.81 4.99 12.45
C LEU A 171 25.03 3.47 12.36
N ASP A 172 26.15 2.97 12.88
CA ASP A 172 26.42 1.53 12.95
C ASP A 172 25.43 0.81 13.88
N SER A 173 25.06 1.42 15.00
CA SER A 173 24.05 0.88 15.92
C SER A 173 22.66 0.82 15.26
N LEU A 174 22.27 1.84 14.49
CA LEU A 174 20.99 1.88 13.76
C LEU A 174 20.95 0.85 12.63
N ARG A 175 22.09 0.53 12.00
CA ARG A 175 22.16 -0.51 10.96
C ARG A 175 22.04 -1.92 11.54
N THR A 176 22.60 -2.14 12.72
CA THR A 176 22.67 -3.47 13.36
C THR A 176 21.44 -3.79 14.20
N LYS A 177 20.76 -2.79 14.78
CA LYS A 177 19.63 -2.97 15.69
C LYS A 177 18.31 -2.51 15.06
N ARG A 178 17.52 -3.45 14.53
CA ARG A 178 16.24 -3.18 13.83
C ARG A 178 15.23 -2.37 14.65
N ASP A 179 15.09 -2.62 15.95
CA ASP A 179 14.14 -1.87 16.78
C ASP A 179 14.51 -0.42 16.97
N LEU A 180 15.81 -0.15 17.14
CA LEU A 180 16.31 1.19 17.25
C LEU A 180 16.13 1.93 15.92
N ALA A 181 16.38 1.25 14.80
CA ALA A 181 16.15 1.78 13.45
C ALA A 181 14.68 2.16 13.23
N ARG A 182 13.74 1.30 13.63
CA ARG A 182 12.30 1.54 13.55
C ARG A 182 11.90 2.80 14.31
N LEU A 183 12.36 2.96 15.56
CA LEU A 183 12.08 4.15 16.36
C LEU A 183 12.70 5.42 15.77
N ALA A 184 13.90 5.32 15.20
CA ALA A 184 14.61 6.47 14.62
C ALA A 184 13.96 7.03 13.35
N THR A 185 12.98 6.34 12.75
CA THR A 185 12.21 6.86 11.60
C THR A 185 11.34 8.06 11.96
N ASN A 186 10.98 8.23 13.24
CA ASN A 186 10.29 9.41 13.74
C ASN A 186 11.32 10.49 14.16
N PRO A 187 11.28 11.71 13.61
CA PRO A 187 12.27 12.76 13.89
C PRO A 187 12.45 13.09 15.39
N LEU A 188 11.37 13.09 16.17
CA LEU A 188 11.46 13.34 17.61
C LEU A 188 12.24 12.23 18.32
N MET A 189 11.90 10.96 18.01
CA MET A 189 12.59 9.80 18.57
C MET A 189 14.04 9.72 18.09
N CYS A 190 14.31 10.05 16.82
CA CYS A 190 15.66 10.14 16.29
C CYS A 190 16.50 11.16 17.07
N GLY A 191 15.96 12.36 17.32
CA GLY A 191 16.61 13.38 18.13
C GLY A 191 16.87 12.92 19.57
N LEU A 192 15.91 12.22 20.18
CA LEU A 192 16.05 11.65 21.52
C LEU A 192 17.14 10.58 21.57
N ILE A 193 17.19 9.67 20.59
CA ILE A 193 18.23 8.65 20.46
C ILE A 193 19.61 9.30 20.31
N CYS A 194 19.72 10.36 19.49
CA CYS A 194 20.96 11.11 19.34
C CYS A 194 21.41 11.74 20.66
N ALA A 195 20.49 12.41 21.36
CA ALA A 195 20.76 13.02 22.67
C ALA A 195 21.23 11.99 23.70
N LEU A 196 20.53 10.86 23.80
CA LEU A 196 20.86 9.80 24.74
C LEU A 196 22.19 9.11 24.40
N HIS A 197 22.45 8.86 23.12
CA HIS A 197 23.70 8.25 22.66
C HIS A 197 24.91 9.12 23.01
N ARG A 198 24.80 10.44 22.82
CA ARG A 198 25.83 11.40 23.25
C ARG A 198 26.02 11.38 24.76
N GLU A 199 24.94 11.43 25.54
CA GLU A 199 25.01 11.49 27.00
C GLU A 199 25.68 10.24 27.59
N ARG A 200 25.36 9.06 27.07
CA ARG A 200 25.92 7.78 27.51
C ARG A 200 27.24 7.42 26.83
N ARG A 201 27.93 8.39 26.23
CA ARG A 201 29.24 8.25 25.58
C ARG A 201 29.29 7.11 24.55
N GLY A 202 28.22 6.96 23.77
CA GLY A 202 28.12 6.00 22.67
C GLY A 202 27.45 4.67 23.02
N TYR A 203 26.89 4.53 24.23
CA TYR A 203 26.13 3.34 24.61
C TYR A 203 24.63 3.58 24.51
N LEU A 204 23.92 2.72 23.76
CA LEU A 204 22.46 2.68 23.74
C LEU A 204 21.93 1.36 24.29
N PRO A 205 20.88 1.40 25.13
CA PRO A 205 20.16 0.21 25.53
C PRO A 205 19.68 -0.62 24.34
N THR A 206 19.52 -1.92 24.53
CA THR A 206 19.12 -2.85 23.48
C THR A 206 17.61 -3.05 23.43
N GLY A 207 16.90 -2.91 24.56
CA GLY A 207 15.45 -3.05 24.61
C GLY A 207 14.69 -1.72 24.49
N ARG A 208 13.50 -1.74 23.89
CA ARG A 208 12.61 -0.56 23.80
C ARG A 208 12.29 0.04 25.18
N LYS A 209 11.94 -0.83 26.15
CA LYS A 209 11.70 -0.42 27.55
C LYS A 209 12.90 0.31 28.15
N GLU A 210 14.09 -0.28 28.03
CA GLU A 210 15.31 0.32 28.58
C GLU A 210 15.65 1.65 27.90
N LEU A 211 15.37 1.79 26.61
CA LEU A 211 15.53 3.04 25.87
C LEU A 211 14.58 4.13 26.40
N TYR A 212 13.31 3.77 26.66
CA TYR A 212 12.35 4.70 27.26
C TYR A 212 12.71 5.07 28.70
N ASP A 213 13.07 4.09 29.53
CA ASP A 213 13.56 4.35 30.90
C ASP A 213 14.77 5.30 30.88
N ALA A 214 15.72 5.04 30.00
CA ALA A 214 16.90 5.88 29.82
C ALA A 214 16.57 7.32 29.37
N ALA A 215 15.62 7.45 28.44
CA ALA A 215 15.14 8.74 27.97
C ALA A 215 14.37 9.51 29.04
N LEU A 216 13.52 8.83 29.81
CA LEU A 216 12.77 9.43 30.92
C LEU A 216 13.73 9.96 31.98
N THR A 217 14.71 9.16 32.41
CA THR A 217 15.72 9.61 33.38
C THR A 217 16.51 10.81 32.84
N MET A 218 16.92 10.81 31.57
CA MET A 218 17.59 11.97 30.96
C MET A 218 16.72 13.23 31.02
N LEU A 219 15.44 13.12 30.62
CA LEU A 219 14.51 14.25 30.54
C LEU A 219 14.13 14.80 31.93
N LEU A 220 13.93 13.93 32.91
CA LEU A 220 13.55 14.29 34.27
C LEU A 220 14.75 14.78 35.11
N ALA A 221 15.90 14.10 35.06
CA ALA A 221 17.02 14.39 35.96
C ALA A 221 17.87 15.60 35.55
N ARG A 222 17.99 15.87 34.24
CA ARG A 222 18.93 16.89 33.72
C ARG A 222 18.31 18.27 33.58
N ARG A 223 17.05 18.35 33.15
CA ARG A 223 16.36 19.61 32.89
C ARG A 223 16.07 20.41 34.18
N ASP A 224 16.00 19.73 35.32
CA ASP A 224 15.91 20.33 36.65
C ASP A 224 17.19 21.03 37.12
N ARG A 225 18.37 20.54 36.71
CA ARG A 225 19.67 21.12 37.13
C ARG A 225 20.08 22.34 36.30
N GLU A 226 19.67 22.40 35.03
CA GLU A 226 20.10 23.44 34.08
C GLU A 226 19.28 24.75 34.17
N ARG A 227 18.11 24.76 34.83
CA ARG A 227 17.19 25.93 34.91
C ARG A 227 17.04 26.50 36.32
N GLY A 228 18.17 26.76 37.00
CA GLY A 228 18.17 27.29 38.38
C GLY A 228 17.13 28.40 38.64
N MET A 229 16.45 28.29 39.79
CA MET A 229 15.53 29.22 40.48
C MET A 229 13.99 29.00 40.30
N GLU A 230 13.36 28.32 41.29
CA GLU A 230 12.05 28.56 41.99
C GLU A 230 11.42 27.28 42.63
N ALA A 231 10.40 27.47 43.48
CA ALA A 231 10.11 26.83 44.80
C ALA A 231 9.73 25.33 44.91
N VAL A 232 9.43 24.61 43.82
CA VAL A 232 8.96 23.19 43.92
C VAL A 232 10.10 22.24 43.57
N GLN A 233 10.55 21.41 44.52
CA GLN A 233 11.53 20.36 44.27
C GLN A 233 10.86 18.98 44.33
N LEU A 234 10.47 18.46 43.17
CA LEU A 234 9.94 17.09 43.05
C LEU A 234 11.09 16.13 42.74
N SER A 235 11.18 15.02 43.46
CA SER A 235 12.07 13.91 43.10
C SER A 235 11.67 13.31 41.75
N GLU A 236 12.62 12.66 41.05
CA GLU A 236 12.35 11.95 39.78
C GLU A 236 11.18 10.97 39.93
N GLU A 237 11.16 10.21 41.02
CA GLU A 237 10.08 9.26 41.34
C GLU A 237 8.71 9.94 41.49
N ALA A 238 8.65 11.12 42.12
CA ALA A 238 7.40 11.85 42.26
C ALA A 238 6.92 12.47 40.95
N GLN A 239 7.84 12.98 40.13
CA GLN A 239 7.48 13.47 38.80
C GLN A 239 6.93 12.32 37.96
N LEU A 240 7.61 11.19 37.99
CA LEU A 240 7.21 9.99 37.26
C LEU A 240 5.82 9.52 37.71
N GLU A 241 5.56 9.42 39.01
CA GLU A 241 4.26 9.01 39.56
C GLU A 241 3.11 9.90 39.07
N LEU A 242 3.29 11.22 39.08
CA LEU A 242 2.28 12.16 38.59
C LEU A 242 2.09 12.07 37.08
N LEU A 243 3.17 11.93 36.31
CA LEU A 243 3.12 11.76 34.86
C LEU A 243 2.42 10.46 34.46
N GLN A 244 2.66 9.37 35.20
CA GLN A 244 2.01 8.08 35.01
C GLN A 244 0.48 8.16 35.14
N ARG A 245 -0.02 8.85 36.18
CA ARG A 245 -1.46 9.05 36.38
C ARG A 245 -2.10 9.88 35.27
N LEU A 246 -1.43 10.94 34.83
CA LEU A 246 -1.88 11.75 33.70
C LEU A 246 -1.91 10.94 32.39
N ALA A 247 -0.86 10.16 32.13
CA ALA A 247 -0.77 9.30 30.97
C ALA A 247 -1.88 8.24 30.96
N TYR A 248 -2.11 7.58 32.09
CA TYR A 248 -3.15 6.56 32.21
C TYR A 248 -4.56 7.10 31.97
N ALA A 249 -4.86 8.31 32.45
CA ALA A 249 -6.15 8.96 32.19
C ALA A 249 -6.37 9.23 30.68
N LEU A 250 -5.33 9.62 29.94
CA LEU A 250 -5.39 9.80 28.49
C LEU A 250 -5.58 8.46 27.76
N VAL A 251 -4.84 7.43 28.16
CA VAL A 251 -4.94 6.07 27.59
C VAL A 251 -6.36 5.51 27.80
N LEU A 252 -6.89 5.56 29.03
CA LEU A 252 -8.25 5.08 29.33
C LEU A 252 -9.35 5.79 28.54
N SER A 253 -9.19 7.09 28.31
CA SER A 253 -10.16 7.90 27.56
C SER A 253 -9.99 7.81 26.04
N GLY A 254 -8.95 7.12 25.55
CA GLY A 254 -8.61 7.08 24.12
C GLY A 254 -8.23 8.46 23.56
N ARG A 255 -7.72 9.36 24.41
CA ARG A 255 -7.40 10.75 24.04
C ARG A 255 -5.90 10.97 24.01
N THR A 256 -5.45 12.00 23.30
CA THR A 256 -4.05 12.47 23.34
C THR A 256 -3.90 13.78 24.10
N GLU A 257 -4.99 14.33 24.61
CA GLU A 257 -5.07 15.65 25.22
C GLU A 257 -6.15 15.66 26.31
N MET A 258 -5.92 16.42 27.38
CA MET A 258 -6.89 16.66 28.45
C MET A 258 -6.94 18.13 28.83
N ALA A 259 -8.06 18.54 29.44
CA ALA A 259 -8.18 19.88 29.99
C ALA A 259 -7.24 20.06 31.20
N VAL A 260 -6.69 21.27 31.38
CA VAL A 260 -5.77 21.57 32.49
C VAL A 260 -6.47 21.39 33.83
N GLU A 261 -7.74 21.76 33.95
CA GLU A 261 -8.53 21.58 35.17
C GLU A 261 -8.67 20.10 35.51
N THR A 262 -8.80 19.25 34.49
CA THR A 262 -8.82 17.79 34.66
C THR A 262 -7.46 17.28 35.13
N ALA A 263 -6.37 17.78 34.54
CA ALA A 263 -5.01 17.45 34.95
C ALA A 263 -4.71 17.89 36.39
N GLU A 264 -5.12 19.10 36.77
CA GLU A 264 -5.02 19.64 38.12
C GLU A 264 -5.81 18.78 39.10
N SER A 265 -7.03 18.38 38.76
CA SER A 265 -7.84 17.46 39.57
C SER A 265 -7.21 16.07 39.74
N ILE A 266 -6.46 15.59 38.74
CA ILE A 266 -5.70 14.33 38.84
C ILE A 266 -4.50 14.52 39.77
N VAL A 267 -3.74 15.61 39.59
CA VAL A 267 -2.59 15.93 40.43
C VAL A 267 -3.03 16.16 41.88
N GLU A 268 -4.09 16.91 42.12
CA GLU A 268 -4.64 17.21 43.45
C GLU A 268 -4.96 15.93 44.23
N ARG A 269 -5.66 14.99 43.58
CA ARG A 269 -5.95 13.68 44.17
C ARG A 269 -4.69 12.85 44.44
N ALA A 270 -3.62 13.10 43.69
CA ALA A 270 -2.37 12.37 43.80
C ALA A 270 -1.41 12.92 44.85
N LEU A 271 -1.40 14.23 45.09
CA LEU A 271 -0.46 14.89 46.00
C LEU A 271 -0.38 14.25 47.40
N PRO A 272 -1.50 13.88 48.07
CA PRO A 272 -1.43 13.27 49.40
C PRO A 272 -0.70 11.92 49.43
N SER A 273 -0.73 11.19 48.32
CA SER A 273 -0.07 9.87 48.18
C SER A 273 1.39 9.96 47.75
N VAL A 274 1.87 11.14 47.34
CA VAL A 274 3.24 11.33 46.83
C VAL A 274 4.04 12.12 47.88
N ALA A 275 4.71 11.39 48.78
CA ALA A 275 5.33 11.96 50.00
C ALA A 275 6.31 13.11 49.74
N SER A 276 7.06 13.12 48.63
CA SER A 276 7.98 14.21 48.27
C SER A 276 7.30 15.38 47.55
N ALA A 277 6.07 15.22 47.06
CA ALA A 277 5.26 16.29 46.49
C ALA A 277 4.31 16.93 47.52
N ALA A 278 3.98 16.21 48.59
CA ALA A 278 3.17 16.71 49.69
C ALA A 278 3.84 17.92 50.36
N GLY A 279 3.13 19.06 50.36
CA GLY A 279 3.62 20.32 50.94
C GLY A 279 4.51 21.18 50.03
N GLN A 280 4.77 20.75 48.79
CA GLN A 280 5.55 21.53 47.80
C GLN A 280 4.72 22.61 47.08
N GLY A 281 3.40 22.61 47.22
CA GLY A 281 2.49 23.58 46.58
C GLY A 281 1.10 23.00 46.33
N ASP A 282 0.20 23.82 45.79
CA ASP A 282 -1.09 23.36 45.27
C ASP A 282 -0.93 22.58 43.96
N ALA A 283 -1.99 21.87 43.53
CA ALA A 283 -1.97 21.03 42.33
C ALA A 283 -1.60 21.82 41.06
N ALA A 284 -2.08 23.06 40.96
CA ALA A 284 -1.77 23.95 39.86
C ALA A 284 -0.27 24.29 39.80
N THR A 285 0.37 24.57 40.94
CA THR A 285 1.81 24.85 41.02
C THR A 285 2.64 23.62 40.66
N VAL A 286 2.27 22.45 41.17
CA VAL A 286 2.94 21.19 40.85
C VAL A 286 2.81 20.84 39.37
N LEU A 287 1.61 20.98 38.79
CA LEU A 287 1.38 20.74 37.37
C LEU A 287 2.20 21.69 36.49
N ARG A 288 2.25 22.99 36.85
CA ARG A 288 3.12 23.97 36.17
C ARG A 288 4.58 23.55 36.20
N ALA A 289 5.07 23.08 37.36
CA ALA A 289 6.43 22.57 37.49
C ALA A 289 6.68 21.38 36.56
N LEU A 290 5.76 20.39 36.51
CA LEU A 290 5.88 19.24 35.61
C LEU A 290 5.95 19.64 34.14
N VAL A 291 5.14 20.60 33.69
CA VAL A 291 5.16 21.10 32.31
C VAL A 291 6.48 21.78 31.98
N LEU A 292 7.01 22.60 32.89
CA LEU A 292 8.24 23.37 32.66
C LEU A 292 9.51 22.51 32.72
N ARG A 293 9.49 21.43 33.52
CA ARG A 293 10.67 20.65 33.91
C ARG A 293 10.77 19.27 33.29
N SER A 294 9.67 18.54 33.18
CA SER A 294 9.75 17.15 32.68
C SER A 294 10.19 17.07 31.22
N GLY A 295 9.85 18.09 30.42
CA GLY A 295 9.99 18.02 28.97
C GLY A 295 9.15 16.96 28.28
N LEU A 296 8.24 16.31 29.01
CA LEU A 296 7.35 15.28 28.54
C LEU A 296 5.93 15.80 28.32
N LEU A 297 5.55 16.86 29.05
CA LEU A 297 4.25 17.52 28.92
C LEU A 297 4.37 18.86 28.19
N ARG A 298 3.32 19.23 27.46
CA ARG A 298 3.15 20.57 26.88
C ARG A 298 1.75 21.07 27.16
N ARG A 299 1.58 22.39 27.09
CA ARG A 299 0.28 23.04 27.08
C ARG A 299 -0.03 23.58 25.68
N PRO A 300 -0.60 22.76 24.78
CA PRO A 300 -0.92 23.21 23.43
C PRO A 300 -2.01 24.29 23.45
N GLY A 301 -2.95 24.27 24.40
CA GLY A 301 -3.93 25.34 24.70
C GLY A 301 -3.69 26.03 26.06
N GLU A 302 -4.42 27.12 26.35
CA GLU A 302 -4.42 27.71 27.70
C GLU A 302 -4.98 26.70 28.72
N ASP A 303 -6.08 26.03 28.34
CA ASP A 303 -6.78 25.07 29.20
C ASP A 303 -6.51 23.63 28.79
N SER A 304 -5.39 23.35 28.11
CA SER A 304 -5.12 22.03 27.55
C SER A 304 -3.71 21.55 27.84
N LEU A 305 -3.57 20.23 28.02
CA LEU A 305 -2.36 19.51 28.36
C LEU A 305 -2.22 18.24 27.49
N ASP A 306 -1.04 18.04 26.89
CA ASP A 306 -0.70 16.82 26.15
C ASP A 306 0.72 16.32 26.47
N PHE A 307 1.02 15.08 26.06
CA PHE A 307 2.39 14.59 26.01
C PHE A 307 3.08 15.05 24.72
N VAL A 308 4.39 15.34 24.80
CA VAL A 308 5.24 15.64 23.63
C VAL A 308 5.16 14.55 22.56
N HIS A 309 4.93 13.30 22.97
CA HIS A 309 4.74 12.17 22.09
C HIS A 309 3.81 11.11 22.70
N ARG A 310 2.98 10.50 21.85
CA ARG A 310 2.07 9.41 22.25
C ARG A 310 2.81 8.21 22.82
N THR A 311 4.00 7.89 22.32
CA THR A 311 4.82 6.79 22.85
C THR A 311 5.12 6.93 24.34
N PHE A 312 5.38 8.14 24.83
CA PHE A 312 5.59 8.35 26.28
C PHE A 312 4.28 8.22 27.06
N GLN A 313 3.17 8.69 26.48
CA GLN A 313 1.84 8.48 27.05
C GLN A 313 1.50 6.98 27.15
N ASP A 314 1.68 6.22 26.08
CA ASP A 314 1.36 4.79 26.05
C ASP A 314 2.29 3.99 26.98
N TYR A 315 3.59 4.35 27.02
CA TYR A 315 4.56 3.75 27.94
C TYR A 315 4.22 3.99 29.41
N LEU A 316 4.03 5.25 29.81
CA LEU A 316 3.74 5.63 31.19
C LEU A 316 2.34 5.15 31.64
N GLY A 317 1.36 5.20 30.73
CA GLY A 317 0.01 4.71 31.00
C GLY A 317 -0.01 3.18 31.17
N ALA A 318 0.72 2.44 30.33
CA ALA A 318 0.87 0.99 30.48
C ALA A 318 1.58 0.61 31.78
N ARG A 319 2.64 1.35 32.14
CA ARG A 319 3.36 1.14 33.40
C ARG A 319 2.45 1.33 34.61
N TYR A 320 1.71 2.44 34.65
CA TYR A 320 0.74 2.71 35.72
C TYR A 320 -0.33 1.62 35.81
N ALA A 321 -0.88 1.20 34.67
CA ALA A 321 -1.90 0.17 34.62
C ALA A 321 -1.41 -1.18 35.19
N VAL A 322 -0.14 -1.52 34.96
CA VAL A 322 0.50 -2.70 35.54
C VAL A 322 0.71 -2.52 37.06
N GLU A 323 1.24 -1.37 37.49
CA GLU A 323 1.50 -1.07 38.90
C GLU A 323 0.22 -1.12 39.76
N GLU A 324 -0.91 -0.66 39.22
CA GLU A 324 -2.24 -0.70 39.86
C GLU A 324 -2.99 -2.04 39.66
N GLY A 325 -2.42 -3.01 38.93
CA GLY A 325 -3.06 -4.29 38.67
C GLY A 325 -4.27 -4.24 37.73
N HIS A 326 -4.42 -3.19 36.91
CA HIS A 326 -5.49 -3.01 35.92
C HIS A 326 -5.31 -3.88 34.65
N LEU A 327 -4.78 -5.09 34.80
CA LEU A 327 -4.42 -5.98 33.70
C LEU A 327 -5.65 -6.44 32.90
N ASP A 328 -6.80 -6.64 33.56
CA ASP A 328 -8.06 -6.98 32.89
C ASP A 328 -8.58 -5.85 32.00
N VAL A 329 -8.33 -4.59 32.37
CA VAL A 329 -8.70 -3.43 31.54
C VAL A 329 -7.87 -3.42 30.25
N ILE A 330 -6.56 -3.65 30.38
CA ILE A 330 -5.64 -3.73 29.24
C ILE A 330 -6.04 -4.89 28.32
N ALA A 331 -6.25 -6.08 28.88
CA ALA A 331 -6.59 -7.26 28.10
C ALA A 331 -7.99 -7.16 27.47
N GLY A 332 -8.95 -6.51 28.13
CA GLY A 332 -10.29 -6.25 27.58
C GLY A 332 -10.30 -5.30 26.39
N ARG A 333 -9.22 -4.55 26.16
CA ARG A 333 -9.04 -3.67 25.00
C ARG A 333 -8.20 -4.28 23.89
N ALA A 334 -7.85 -5.56 23.98
CA ALA A 334 -6.94 -6.19 23.02
C ALA A 334 -7.42 -6.22 21.57
N GLY A 335 -8.75 -6.19 21.34
CA GLY A 335 -9.33 -6.07 20.00
C GLY A 335 -9.18 -4.67 19.37
N ASP A 336 -8.87 -3.64 20.16
CA ASP A 336 -8.69 -2.27 19.68
C ASP A 336 -7.25 -2.04 19.23
N THR A 337 -7.08 -1.74 17.94
CA THR A 337 -5.77 -1.40 17.34
C THR A 337 -5.07 -0.23 18.02
N GLN A 338 -5.80 0.69 18.65
CA GLN A 338 -5.20 1.83 19.35
C GLN A 338 -4.47 1.44 20.64
N TRP A 339 -4.78 0.26 21.19
CA TRP A 339 -4.18 -0.26 22.42
C TRP A 339 -2.99 -1.17 22.19
N GLU A 340 -2.60 -1.41 20.93
CA GLU A 340 -1.53 -2.35 20.59
C GLU A 340 -0.21 -2.02 21.31
N ASP A 341 0.26 -0.77 21.20
CA ASP A 341 1.48 -0.31 21.86
C ASP A 341 1.34 -0.33 23.38
N VAL A 342 0.17 0.04 23.92
CA VAL A 342 -0.10 0.00 25.36
C VAL A 342 0.01 -1.45 25.89
N ILE A 343 -0.54 -2.43 25.17
CA ILE A 343 -0.48 -3.85 25.55
C ILE A 343 0.96 -4.36 25.50
N ARG A 344 1.69 -4.04 24.43
CA ARG A 344 3.12 -4.39 24.30
C ARG A 344 3.95 -3.81 25.44
N MET A 345 3.72 -2.55 25.80
CA MET A 345 4.41 -1.91 26.93
C MET A 345 3.96 -2.49 28.27
N ALA A 346 2.69 -2.87 28.43
CA ALA A 346 2.20 -3.52 29.64
C ALA A 346 2.91 -4.87 29.87
N VAL A 347 3.08 -5.68 28.82
CA VAL A 347 3.88 -6.93 28.89
C VAL A 347 5.34 -6.64 29.25
N ALA A 348 5.91 -5.55 28.73
CA ALA A 348 7.27 -5.13 29.06
C ALA A 348 7.43 -4.76 30.55
N HIS A 349 6.45 -4.06 31.12
CA HIS A 349 6.44 -3.64 32.53
C HIS A 349 6.02 -4.73 33.52
N ALA A 350 5.20 -5.68 33.09
CA ALA A 350 4.63 -6.72 33.94
C ALA A 350 5.68 -7.61 34.62
N ARG A 351 5.38 -8.04 35.85
CA ARG A 351 6.14 -9.10 36.53
C ARG A 351 5.89 -10.44 35.82
N PRO A 352 6.74 -11.47 35.99
CA PRO A 352 6.61 -12.74 35.26
C PRO A 352 5.21 -13.39 35.35
N GLY A 353 4.56 -13.37 36.52
CA GLY A 353 3.20 -13.90 36.69
C GLY A 353 2.12 -13.09 35.98
N GLU A 354 2.17 -11.76 36.10
CA GLU A 354 1.25 -10.82 35.43
C GLU A 354 1.41 -10.89 33.91
N ARG A 355 2.65 -11.02 33.43
CA ARG A 355 2.98 -11.19 32.01
C ARG A 355 2.37 -12.47 31.46
N ALA A 356 2.54 -13.59 32.17
CA ALA A 356 1.93 -14.86 31.82
C ALA A 356 0.39 -14.75 31.77
N MET A 357 -0.21 -14.03 32.71
CA MET A 357 -1.65 -13.80 32.74
C MET A 357 -2.13 -12.98 31.54
N LEU A 358 -1.48 -11.86 31.22
CA LEU A 358 -1.81 -11.02 30.06
C LEU A 358 -1.73 -11.84 28.76
N LEU A 359 -0.64 -12.57 28.54
CA LEU A 359 -0.47 -13.37 27.33
C LEU A 359 -1.52 -14.48 27.23
N ARG A 360 -1.78 -15.23 28.31
CA ARG A 360 -2.87 -16.23 28.34
C ARG A 360 -4.24 -15.61 28.07
N ARG A 361 -4.46 -14.36 28.50
CA ARG A 361 -5.72 -13.66 28.25
C ARG A 361 -5.87 -13.25 26.79
N LEU A 362 -4.80 -12.82 26.13
CA LEU A 362 -4.79 -12.58 24.68
C LEU A 362 -5.09 -13.86 23.90
N LEU A 363 -4.55 -15.01 24.36
CA LEU A 363 -4.80 -16.33 23.75
C LEU A 363 -6.15 -16.96 24.14
N LYS A 364 -6.96 -16.32 24.98
CA LYS A 364 -8.24 -16.90 25.42
C LYS A 364 -9.22 -17.04 24.27
N GLU A 365 -9.20 -16.07 23.35
CA GLU A 365 -10.02 -16.07 22.14
C GLU A 365 -9.17 -16.54 20.96
N ASP A 366 -9.74 -17.40 20.12
CA ASP A 366 -9.05 -17.91 18.93
C ASP A 366 -9.15 -16.91 17.77
N VAL A 367 -8.52 -15.75 17.96
CA VAL A 367 -8.53 -14.64 17.00
C VAL A 367 -7.10 -14.45 16.50
N PRO A 368 -6.83 -14.61 15.19
CA PRO A 368 -5.48 -14.52 14.63
C PRO A 368 -4.72 -13.26 15.06
N ARG A 369 -5.39 -12.10 15.05
CA ARG A 369 -4.79 -10.84 15.49
C ARG A 369 -4.28 -10.87 16.93
N LEU A 370 -5.04 -11.47 17.85
CA LEU A 370 -4.65 -11.52 19.27
C LEU A 370 -3.47 -12.48 19.49
N THR A 371 -3.45 -13.60 18.78
CA THR A 371 -2.31 -14.53 18.76
C THR A 371 -1.05 -13.84 18.23
N LEU A 372 -1.16 -13.07 17.14
CA LEU A 372 -0.04 -12.33 16.56
C LEU A 372 0.41 -11.18 17.45
N LEU A 373 -0.52 -10.49 18.14
CA LEU A 373 -0.16 -9.50 19.16
C LEU A 373 0.58 -10.15 20.34
N ALA A 374 0.14 -11.32 20.80
CA ALA A 374 0.83 -12.07 21.84
C ALA A 374 2.25 -12.48 21.39
N LEU A 375 2.42 -12.94 20.14
CA LEU A 375 3.73 -13.22 19.56
C LEU A 375 4.61 -11.98 19.55
N ALA A 376 4.07 -10.85 19.09
CA ALA A 376 4.82 -9.59 19.02
C ALA A 376 5.20 -9.05 20.42
N CYS A 377 4.44 -9.42 21.46
CA CYS A 377 4.75 -9.11 22.85
C CYS A 377 5.91 -9.94 23.42
N LEU A 378 6.22 -11.12 22.86
CA LEU A 378 7.33 -11.96 23.34
C LEU A 378 8.70 -11.28 23.19
N GLU A 379 8.87 -10.40 22.20
CA GLU A 379 10.08 -9.59 22.03
C GLU A 379 10.38 -8.71 23.26
N HIS A 380 9.35 -8.34 24.01
CA HIS A 380 9.48 -7.50 25.21
C HIS A 380 9.42 -8.30 26.52
N ALA A 381 9.31 -9.63 26.43
CA ALA A 381 9.18 -10.52 27.58
C ALA A 381 10.55 -10.98 28.09
N THR A 382 11.19 -10.18 28.95
CA THR A 382 12.52 -10.49 29.53
C THR A 382 12.54 -11.80 30.31
N ALA A 383 11.47 -12.10 31.08
CA ALA A 383 11.34 -13.33 31.86
C ALA A 383 9.91 -13.87 31.76
N LEU A 384 9.71 -15.04 31.19
CA LEU A 384 8.39 -15.63 30.98
C LEU A 384 8.45 -17.13 31.26
N ASP A 385 7.37 -17.67 31.82
CA ASP A 385 7.15 -19.11 31.95
C ASP A 385 7.34 -19.80 30.58
N PRO A 386 8.29 -20.75 30.45
CA PRO A 386 8.55 -21.44 29.18
C PRO A 386 7.31 -22.08 28.57
N ALA A 387 6.34 -22.53 29.39
CA ALA A 387 5.11 -23.12 28.90
C ALA A 387 4.23 -22.09 28.16
N VAL A 388 4.15 -20.85 28.66
CA VAL A 388 3.41 -19.77 28.02
C VAL A 388 4.07 -19.33 26.73
N ARG A 389 5.41 -19.25 26.73
CA ARG A 389 6.18 -18.94 25.52
C ARG A 389 5.90 -19.98 24.43
N ALA A 390 6.04 -21.25 24.76
CA ALA A 390 5.78 -22.35 23.83
C ALA A 390 4.34 -22.35 23.31
N GLU A 391 3.35 -22.02 24.14
CA GLU A 391 1.95 -21.90 23.72
C GLU A 391 1.74 -20.77 22.70
N VAL A 392 2.29 -19.58 22.95
CA VAL A 392 2.21 -18.45 22.03
C VAL A 392 2.90 -18.79 20.70
N GLU A 393 4.11 -19.34 20.76
CA GLU A 393 4.88 -19.73 19.57
C GLU A 393 4.17 -20.82 18.76
N ALA A 394 3.59 -21.83 19.42
CA ALA A 394 2.86 -22.90 18.74
C ALA A 394 1.61 -22.38 18.00
N ARG A 395 0.81 -21.52 18.64
CA ARG A 395 -0.39 -20.94 18.00
C ARG A 395 -0.03 -19.98 16.88
N ALA A 396 1.02 -19.17 17.06
CA ALA A 396 1.45 -18.24 16.02
C ALA A 396 2.12 -18.97 14.84
N GLY A 397 2.85 -20.06 15.10
CA GLY A 397 3.42 -20.93 14.06
C GLY A 397 2.38 -21.66 13.21
N ALA A 398 1.14 -21.78 13.68
CA ALA A 398 0.02 -22.27 12.87
C ALA A 398 -0.55 -21.20 11.92
N LEU A 399 -0.20 -19.91 12.12
CA LEU A 399 -0.67 -18.79 11.31
C LEU A 399 0.41 -18.26 10.36
N ILE A 400 1.67 -18.25 10.79
CA ILE A 400 2.80 -17.72 10.03
C ILE A 400 3.88 -18.80 9.91
N PRO A 401 4.40 -19.08 8.70
CA PRO A 401 4.06 -18.45 7.42
C PRO A 401 2.68 -18.92 6.85
N PRO A 402 1.98 -18.08 6.07
CA PRO A 402 0.75 -18.49 5.40
C PRO A 402 1.04 -19.47 4.25
N GLY A 403 0.41 -20.65 4.26
CA GLY A 403 0.58 -21.66 3.21
C GLY A 403 -0.31 -21.47 1.98
N SER A 404 -1.37 -20.66 2.09
CA SER A 404 -2.34 -20.42 1.01
C SER A 404 -2.72 -18.94 0.86
N LYS A 405 -3.41 -18.61 -0.24
CA LYS A 405 -3.98 -17.27 -0.46
C LYS A 405 -5.06 -16.91 0.56
N GLU A 406 -5.80 -17.88 1.06
CA GLU A 406 -6.83 -17.69 2.07
C GLU A 406 -6.21 -17.39 3.44
N ASP A 407 -5.14 -18.11 3.80
CA ASP A 407 -4.35 -17.81 5.00
C ASP A 407 -3.75 -16.41 4.91
N ALA A 408 -3.19 -16.06 3.74
CA ALA A 408 -2.62 -14.74 3.50
C ALA A 408 -3.65 -13.61 3.66
N LYS A 409 -4.88 -13.83 3.22
CA LYS A 409 -5.99 -12.88 3.41
C LYS A 409 -6.39 -12.77 4.89
N THR A 410 -6.53 -13.91 5.56
CA THR A 410 -6.84 -13.96 7.01
C THR A 410 -5.77 -13.24 7.84
N LEU A 411 -4.50 -13.42 7.49
CA LEU A 411 -3.39 -12.67 8.09
C LEU A 411 -3.45 -11.18 7.78
N ALA A 412 -3.77 -10.78 6.54
CA ALA A 412 -3.90 -9.37 6.19
C ALA A 412 -5.06 -8.70 6.96
N ASP A 413 -6.15 -9.42 7.23
CA ASP A 413 -7.27 -8.93 8.03
C ASP A 413 -6.90 -8.71 9.52
N ALA A 414 -5.82 -9.34 10.01
CA ALA A 414 -5.26 -9.08 11.34
C ALA A 414 -4.54 -7.72 11.45
N GLY A 415 -4.27 -7.05 10.32
CA GLY A 415 -3.79 -5.67 10.25
C GLY A 415 -2.27 -5.50 10.08
N PRO A 416 -1.77 -4.25 10.07
CA PRO A 416 -0.38 -3.92 9.70
C PRO A 416 0.69 -4.53 10.61
N LEU A 417 0.35 -4.84 11.86
CA LEU A 417 1.20 -5.56 12.82
C LEU A 417 1.87 -6.80 12.19
N VAL A 418 1.15 -7.51 11.33
CA VAL A 418 1.63 -8.75 10.72
C VAL A 418 2.90 -8.53 9.90
N LEU A 419 3.09 -7.35 9.29
CA LEU A 419 4.29 -7.03 8.50
C LEU A 419 5.58 -7.16 9.32
N GLU A 420 5.53 -6.91 10.62
CA GLU A 420 6.68 -7.06 11.53
C GLU A 420 7.03 -8.53 11.81
N LEU A 421 6.05 -9.42 11.68
CA LEU A 421 6.13 -10.83 12.04
C LEU A 421 6.39 -11.73 10.81
N LEU A 422 6.15 -11.23 9.59
CA LEU A 422 6.35 -12.01 8.38
C LEU A 422 7.84 -12.39 8.18
N PRO A 423 8.15 -13.68 7.96
CA PRO A 423 9.51 -14.15 7.78
C PRO A 423 10.15 -13.63 6.48
N GLY A 424 11.48 -13.72 6.41
CA GLY A 424 12.23 -13.57 5.16
C GLY A 424 12.11 -14.82 4.28
N PRO A 425 12.67 -14.80 3.05
CA PRO A 425 12.60 -15.94 2.13
C PRO A 425 13.39 -17.17 2.61
N GLU A 426 14.30 -17.00 3.58
CA GLU A 426 15.18 -18.08 4.02
C GLU A 426 14.41 -19.19 4.74
N GLY A 427 14.42 -20.40 4.18
CA GLY A 427 13.81 -21.59 4.78
C GLY A 427 12.30 -21.74 4.55
N LEU A 428 11.69 -20.90 3.70
CA LEU A 428 10.29 -21.03 3.29
C LEU A 428 10.15 -21.95 2.07
N THR A 429 9.00 -22.63 1.98
CA THR A 429 8.55 -23.24 0.72
C THR A 429 8.06 -22.18 -0.27
N ASP A 430 7.97 -22.52 -1.56
CA ASP A 430 7.51 -21.58 -2.59
C ASP A 430 6.05 -21.10 -2.32
N ALA A 431 5.20 -22.00 -1.83
CA ALA A 431 3.82 -21.69 -1.45
C ALA A 431 3.76 -20.69 -0.28
N GLU A 432 4.59 -20.90 0.74
CA GLU A 432 4.70 -19.98 1.89
C GLU A 432 5.29 -18.63 1.50
N ALA A 433 6.35 -18.62 0.70
CA ALA A 433 6.94 -17.39 0.17
C ALA A 433 5.91 -16.59 -0.64
N HIS A 434 5.14 -17.26 -1.48
CA HIS A 434 4.05 -16.65 -2.21
C HIS A 434 2.98 -16.11 -1.27
N GLY A 435 2.53 -16.88 -0.28
CA GLY A 435 1.61 -16.42 0.76
C GLY A 435 2.10 -15.17 1.50
N VAL A 436 3.37 -15.12 1.90
CA VAL A 436 3.99 -13.95 2.55
C VAL A 436 3.93 -12.72 1.64
N THR A 437 4.29 -12.87 0.36
CA THR A 437 4.22 -11.75 -0.59
C THR A 437 2.77 -11.30 -0.84
N VAL A 438 1.80 -12.21 -0.88
CA VAL A 438 0.37 -11.87 -0.99
C VAL A 438 -0.08 -11.07 0.24
N THR A 439 0.21 -11.53 1.47
CA THR A 439 -0.13 -10.83 2.71
C THR A 439 0.43 -9.40 2.72
N ALA A 440 1.72 -9.25 2.41
CA ALA A 440 2.35 -7.93 2.35
C ALA A 440 1.74 -7.03 1.28
N SER A 441 1.40 -7.59 0.12
CA SER A 441 0.73 -6.86 -0.97
C SER A 441 -0.66 -6.38 -0.56
N LEU A 442 -1.42 -7.19 0.19
CA LEU A 442 -2.73 -6.83 0.73
C LEU A 442 -2.66 -5.66 1.73
N LEU A 443 -1.62 -5.65 2.58
CA LEU A 443 -1.41 -4.63 3.59
C LEU A 443 -0.82 -3.31 3.06
N ALA A 444 -0.37 -3.27 1.79
CA ALA A 444 0.22 -2.08 1.17
C ALA A 444 -0.68 -0.83 1.23
N GLY A 445 -2.01 -0.99 1.20
CA GLY A 445 -2.94 0.14 1.30
C GLY A 445 -3.03 0.76 2.69
N GLN A 446 -2.69 0.01 3.75
CA GLN A 446 -2.72 0.49 5.14
C GLN A 446 -1.34 0.90 5.61
N GLU A 447 -0.30 0.11 5.29
CA GLU A 447 1.08 0.42 5.62
C GLU A 447 2.04 0.11 4.44
N PRO A 448 2.16 1.04 3.48
CA PRO A 448 3.00 0.86 2.31
C PRO A 448 4.49 0.73 2.66
N SER A 449 4.99 1.42 3.69
CA SER A 449 6.43 1.40 3.98
C SER A 449 6.86 0.03 4.50
N GLY A 450 6.06 -0.55 5.41
CA GLY A 450 6.29 -1.89 5.94
C GLY A 450 6.09 -2.97 4.89
N ALA A 451 5.04 -2.85 4.06
CA ALA A 451 4.80 -3.79 2.97
C ALA A 451 5.95 -3.80 1.95
N LEU A 452 6.45 -2.63 1.54
CA LEU A 452 7.60 -2.52 0.64
C LEU A 452 8.85 -3.17 1.25
N ALA A 453 9.11 -2.93 2.54
CA ALA A 453 10.24 -3.53 3.23
C ALA A 453 10.18 -5.07 3.22
N VAL A 454 8.99 -5.65 3.38
CA VAL A 454 8.77 -7.10 3.28
C VAL A 454 9.03 -7.58 1.85
N LEU A 455 8.34 -7.00 0.86
CA LEU A 455 8.40 -7.42 -0.55
C LEU A 455 9.82 -7.32 -1.12
N ARG A 456 10.60 -6.32 -0.70
CA ARG A 456 12.00 -6.16 -1.09
C ARG A 456 12.86 -7.37 -0.73
N ARG A 457 12.56 -8.09 0.36
CA ARG A 457 13.28 -9.31 0.76
C ARG A 457 13.11 -10.44 -0.27
N PHE A 458 11.99 -10.46 -0.99
CA PHE A 458 11.62 -11.53 -1.94
C PHE A 458 12.02 -11.23 -3.40
N ARG A 459 12.63 -10.08 -3.69
CA ARG A 459 12.96 -9.67 -5.07
C ARG A 459 13.95 -10.58 -5.81
N GLY A 460 14.65 -11.45 -5.09
CA GLY A 460 15.57 -12.46 -5.66
C GLY A 460 15.03 -13.89 -5.64
N HIS A 461 13.75 -14.09 -5.33
CA HIS A 461 13.16 -15.43 -5.18
C HIS A 461 13.03 -16.14 -6.54
N PRO A 462 13.38 -17.45 -6.66
CA PRO A 462 13.38 -18.16 -7.95
C PRO A 462 11.97 -18.53 -8.43
N ASP A 463 11.04 -18.79 -7.51
CA ASP A 463 9.67 -19.20 -7.86
C ASP A 463 8.95 -18.17 -8.75
N LEU A 464 8.22 -18.66 -9.74
CA LEU A 464 7.55 -17.83 -10.73
C LEU A 464 6.31 -17.13 -10.17
N ASP A 465 5.55 -17.77 -9.29
CA ASP A 465 4.33 -17.20 -8.73
C ASP A 465 4.64 -16.11 -7.71
N VAL A 466 5.70 -16.26 -6.91
CA VAL A 466 6.27 -15.17 -6.09
C VAL A 466 6.64 -13.97 -6.96
N ARG A 467 7.38 -14.19 -8.04
CA ARG A 467 7.81 -13.10 -8.94
C ARG A 467 6.63 -12.44 -9.65
N ARG A 468 5.62 -13.21 -10.08
CA ARG A 468 4.37 -12.68 -10.64
C ARG A 468 3.61 -11.84 -9.63
N GLN A 469 3.54 -12.28 -8.37
CA GLN A 469 2.91 -11.51 -7.30
C GLN A 469 3.62 -10.17 -7.09
N LEU A 470 4.96 -10.14 -7.10
CA LEU A 470 5.73 -8.89 -7.01
C LEU A 470 5.44 -7.95 -8.18
N VAL A 471 5.41 -8.45 -9.42
CA VAL A 471 5.07 -7.62 -10.60
C VAL A 471 3.64 -7.09 -10.50
N GLY A 472 2.68 -7.94 -10.15
CA GLY A 472 1.27 -7.57 -10.05
C GLY A 472 0.92 -6.62 -8.90
N THR A 473 1.87 -6.37 -8.00
CA THR A 473 1.68 -5.52 -6.81
C THR A 473 2.01 -4.05 -7.07
N TRP A 474 2.63 -3.73 -8.22
CA TRP A 474 3.13 -2.39 -8.53
C TRP A 474 2.08 -1.27 -8.42
N ASP A 475 0.83 -1.52 -8.82
CA ASP A 475 -0.27 -0.55 -8.76
C ASP A 475 -0.61 -0.06 -7.34
N ARG A 476 -0.12 -0.75 -6.29
CA ARG A 476 -0.39 -0.41 -4.88
C ARG A 476 0.63 0.56 -4.28
N PHE A 477 1.68 0.92 -5.03
CA PHE A 477 2.82 1.70 -4.54
C PHE A 477 3.13 2.90 -5.44
N GLY A 478 3.97 3.81 -4.96
CA GLY A 478 4.55 4.86 -5.80
C GLY A 478 5.39 4.26 -6.93
N ALA A 479 5.09 4.63 -8.18
CA ALA A 479 5.65 3.99 -9.37
C ALA A 479 7.19 3.86 -9.34
N ARG A 480 7.88 4.99 -9.09
CA ARG A 480 9.34 5.08 -9.06
C ARG A 480 9.99 4.27 -7.95
N GLU A 481 9.44 4.38 -6.74
CA GLU A 481 9.99 3.72 -5.55
C GLU A 481 9.93 2.20 -5.71
N TYR A 482 8.77 1.67 -6.11
CA TYR A 482 8.59 0.24 -6.30
C TYR A 482 9.38 -0.32 -7.48
N ALA A 483 9.48 0.45 -8.58
CA ALA A 483 10.31 0.08 -9.72
C ALA A 483 11.78 -0.08 -9.32
N THR A 484 12.30 0.91 -8.57
CA THR A 484 13.71 0.92 -8.15
C THR A 484 14.00 -0.16 -7.10
N GLU A 485 13.15 -0.32 -6.09
CA GLU A 485 13.46 -1.21 -4.96
C GLU A 485 13.14 -2.69 -5.23
N VAL A 486 12.17 -2.97 -6.11
CA VAL A 486 11.65 -4.33 -6.36
C VAL A 486 11.80 -4.74 -7.83
N LEU A 487 11.09 -4.07 -8.75
CA LEU A 487 10.95 -4.57 -10.12
C LEU A 487 12.27 -4.65 -10.88
N ASP A 488 13.15 -3.66 -10.71
CA ASP A 488 14.40 -3.63 -11.45
C ASP A 488 15.35 -4.76 -11.01
N HIS A 489 15.14 -5.34 -9.83
CA HIS A 489 15.94 -6.44 -9.28
C HIS A 489 15.44 -7.84 -9.66
N LEU A 490 14.22 -7.98 -10.18
CA LEU A 490 13.64 -9.30 -10.48
C LEU A 490 14.39 -10.04 -11.59
N ASP A 491 14.34 -11.36 -11.53
CA ASP A 491 14.61 -12.23 -12.68
C ASP A 491 13.35 -12.32 -13.57
N ARG A 492 13.47 -11.86 -14.82
CA ARG A 492 12.33 -11.49 -15.68
C ARG A 492 11.85 -12.50 -16.72
N PRO A 493 12.54 -13.63 -17.01
CA PRO A 493 11.97 -14.66 -17.86
C PRO A 493 10.56 -15.00 -17.39
N GLU A 494 9.65 -15.11 -18.36
CA GLU A 494 8.25 -15.45 -18.15
C GLU A 494 7.35 -14.41 -17.46
N LEU A 495 7.92 -13.31 -16.97
CA LEU A 495 7.17 -12.20 -16.37
C LEU A 495 6.66 -11.24 -17.44
N ILE A 496 5.47 -10.68 -17.21
CA ILE A 496 4.88 -9.62 -18.05
C ILE A 496 4.73 -8.38 -17.19
N LEU A 497 5.45 -7.31 -17.53
CA LEU A 497 5.31 -6.04 -16.85
C LEU A 497 4.05 -5.33 -17.33
N THR A 498 3.08 -5.13 -16.44
CA THR A 498 1.83 -4.42 -16.74
C THR A 498 1.94 -2.95 -16.34
N CYS A 499 1.60 -2.06 -17.26
CA CYS A 499 1.60 -0.62 -17.06
C CYS A 499 0.19 -0.09 -17.28
N THR A 500 -0.35 0.62 -16.28
CA THR A 500 -1.70 1.19 -16.29
C THR A 500 -1.69 2.72 -16.33
N THR A 501 -0.60 3.34 -15.86
CA THR A 501 -0.49 4.80 -15.72
C THR A 501 0.69 5.40 -16.49
N GLY A 502 0.64 6.72 -16.72
CA GLY A 502 1.77 7.49 -17.25
C GLY A 502 3.01 7.47 -16.35
N ALA A 503 2.80 7.50 -15.03
CA ALA A 503 3.88 7.45 -14.06
C ALA A 503 4.66 6.13 -14.12
N GLN A 504 3.96 4.98 -14.18
CA GLN A 504 4.60 3.68 -14.35
C GLN A 504 5.37 3.59 -15.67
N ARG A 505 4.76 4.05 -16.76
CA ARG A 505 5.39 4.06 -18.07
C ARG A 505 6.72 4.83 -18.07
N ALA A 506 6.78 5.98 -17.40
CA ALA A 506 8.00 6.79 -17.32
C ALA A 506 9.17 6.04 -16.63
N GLU A 507 8.89 5.11 -15.73
CA GLU A 507 9.92 4.36 -15.00
C GLU A 507 10.49 3.18 -15.81
N ILE A 508 9.82 2.74 -16.89
CA ILE A 508 10.31 1.65 -17.75
C ILE A 508 11.67 2.00 -18.35
N THR A 509 11.87 3.26 -18.75
CA THR A 509 13.10 3.72 -19.41
C THR A 509 14.32 3.61 -18.50
N GLY A 510 14.12 3.68 -17.17
CA GLY A 510 15.19 3.58 -16.19
C GLY A 510 15.53 2.16 -15.75
N MET A 511 14.73 1.17 -16.14
CA MET A 511 14.93 -0.23 -15.77
C MET A 511 15.77 -0.99 -16.81
N ARG A 512 16.31 -2.15 -16.43
CA ARG A 512 16.87 -3.10 -17.42
C ARG A 512 15.77 -3.47 -18.46
N PRO A 513 16.11 -4.04 -19.62
CA PRO A 513 15.10 -4.40 -20.63
C PRO A 513 14.07 -5.42 -20.14
N TRP A 514 12.85 -5.31 -20.65
CA TRP A 514 11.74 -6.25 -20.42
C TRP A 514 11.33 -6.90 -21.74
N HIS A 515 11.25 -8.23 -21.77
CA HIS A 515 10.89 -8.98 -22.99
C HIS A 515 9.39 -9.07 -23.23
N ARG A 516 8.57 -8.89 -22.18
CA ARG A 516 7.12 -8.98 -22.25
C ARG A 516 6.49 -7.80 -21.55
N LEU A 517 5.70 -7.02 -22.29
CA LEU A 517 5.07 -5.79 -21.82
C LEU A 517 3.56 -5.85 -22.04
N GLU A 518 2.81 -5.30 -21.08
CA GLU A 518 1.38 -5.06 -21.20
C GLU A 518 1.09 -3.59 -20.88
N PHE A 519 0.31 -2.92 -21.74
CA PHE A 519 -0.23 -1.59 -21.47
C PHE A 519 -1.75 -1.67 -21.41
N ARG A 520 -2.31 -1.29 -20.25
CA ARG A 520 -3.76 -1.30 -20.00
C ARG A 520 -4.31 0.12 -19.93
N GLY A 521 -5.30 0.40 -20.76
CA GLY A 521 -5.97 1.68 -20.83
C GLY A 521 -5.44 2.57 -21.95
N THR A 522 -5.60 3.87 -21.76
CA THR A 522 -5.37 4.86 -22.82
C THR A 522 -3.92 5.31 -22.87
N HIS A 523 -3.19 4.87 -23.90
CA HIS A 523 -1.77 5.18 -24.10
C HIS A 523 -1.49 5.58 -25.55
N GLN A 524 -0.77 6.67 -25.76
CA GLN A 524 -0.24 6.98 -27.09
C GLN A 524 0.85 5.97 -27.45
N VAL A 525 0.82 5.44 -28.68
CA VAL A 525 1.80 4.45 -29.13
C VAL A 525 3.21 5.05 -29.17
N ALA A 526 3.34 6.31 -29.55
CA ALA A 526 4.62 7.04 -29.50
C ALA A 526 5.20 7.08 -28.08
N ASP A 527 4.37 7.30 -27.06
CA ASP A 527 4.82 7.28 -25.67
C ASP A 527 5.20 5.88 -25.19
N ILE A 528 4.49 4.85 -25.66
CA ILE A 528 4.84 3.45 -25.39
C ILE A 528 6.25 3.17 -25.93
N ILE A 529 6.49 3.49 -27.20
CA ILE A 529 7.79 3.27 -27.83
C ILE A 529 8.88 4.07 -27.11
N ALA A 530 8.65 5.36 -26.83
CA ALA A 530 9.62 6.22 -26.14
C ALA A 530 9.94 5.76 -24.72
N SER A 531 9.02 5.04 -24.07
CA SER A 531 9.23 4.55 -22.71
C SER A 531 10.12 3.30 -22.63
N VAL A 532 10.27 2.58 -23.73
CA VAL A 532 11.07 1.34 -23.77
C VAL A 532 12.47 1.68 -24.26
N ALA A 533 13.47 1.59 -23.37
CA ALA A 533 14.85 1.93 -23.71
C ALA A 533 15.45 1.03 -24.81
N ASP A 534 15.04 -0.25 -24.84
CA ASP A 534 15.43 -1.23 -25.86
C ASP A 534 14.19 -1.91 -26.46
N PRO A 535 13.56 -1.32 -27.49
CA PRO A 535 12.41 -1.91 -28.18
C PRO A 535 12.74 -3.23 -28.87
N GLU A 536 14.01 -3.49 -29.20
CA GLU A 536 14.42 -4.72 -29.89
C GLU A 536 14.48 -5.92 -28.93
N ALA A 537 14.52 -5.70 -27.62
CA ALA A 537 14.42 -6.76 -26.63
C ALA A 537 12.97 -7.28 -26.44
N VAL A 538 11.94 -6.54 -26.88
CA VAL A 538 10.54 -6.89 -26.63
C VAL A 538 10.06 -7.98 -27.61
N GLU A 539 9.70 -9.14 -27.06
CA GLU A 539 9.20 -10.29 -27.82
C GLU A 539 7.68 -10.46 -27.72
N THR A 540 7.07 -9.94 -26.64
CA THR A 540 5.62 -9.99 -26.42
C THR A 540 5.09 -8.62 -26.02
N LEU A 541 4.06 -8.16 -26.72
CA LEU A 541 3.36 -6.91 -26.44
C LEU A 541 1.86 -7.16 -26.33
N ARG A 542 1.27 -6.68 -25.25
CA ARG A 542 -0.18 -6.69 -25.01
C ARG A 542 -0.69 -5.25 -24.88
N LEU A 543 -1.70 -4.89 -25.66
CA LEU A 543 -2.40 -3.62 -25.55
C LEU A 543 -3.87 -3.91 -25.26
N THR A 544 -4.33 -3.46 -24.09
CA THR A 544 -5.68 -3.75 -23.59
C THR A 544 -6.43 -2.46 -23.33
N GLY A 545 -7.58 -2.26 -23.97
CA GLY A 545 -8.43 -1.09 -23.72
C GLY A 545 -7.86 0.24 -24.24
N ASN A 546 -7.15 0.20 -25.37
CA ASN A 546 -6.48 1.39 -25.92
C ASN A 546 -7.24 1.96 -27.13
N PRO A 547 -8.00 3.06 -26.97
CA PRO A 547 -8.72 3.68 -28.08
C PRO A 547 -7.84 4.54 -29.00
N LEU A 548 -6.58 4.82 -28.63
CA LEU A 548 -5.67 5.69 -29.38
C LEU A 548 -4.81 4.95 -30.40
N LEU A 549 -4.82 3.62 -30.37
CA LEU A 549 -4.16 2.80 -31.39
C LEU A 549 -4.97 2.89 -32.70
N THR A 550 -4.56 3.81 -33.58
CA THR A 550 -5.21 4.07 -34.88
C THR A 550 -4.44 3.53 -36.07
N ASP A 551 -3.19 3.13 -35.88
CA ASP A 551 -2.32 2.53 -36.89
C ASP A 551 -1.42 1.51 -36.18
N VAL A 552 -1.64 0.24 -36.50
CA VAL A 552 -0.91 -0.88 -35.90
C VAL A 552 0.52 -0.97 -36.42
N GLY A 553 0.82 -0.37 -37.58
CA GLY A 553 2.16 -0.32 -38.17
C GLY A 553 3.19 0.42 -37.32
N GLN A 554 2.77 1.32 -36.42
CA GLN A 554 3.65 1.98 -35.47
C GLN A 554 4.36 0.99 -34.52
N LEU A 555 3.77 -0.19 -34.29
CA LEU A 555 4.36 -1.25 -33.48
C LEU A 555 5.55 -1.95 -34.15
N SER A 556 5.83 -1.65 -35.43
CA SER A 556 7.03 -2.13 -36.14
C SER A 556 8.35 -1.65 -35.50
N ALA A 557 8.29 -0.68 -34.58
CA ALA A 557 9.41 -0.31 -33.72
C ALA A 557 9.94 -1.49 -32.88
N PHE A 558 9.09 -2.47 -32.52
CA PHE A 558 9.46 -3.66 -31.77
C PHE A 558 9.89 -4.80 -32.71
N ARG A 559 11.10 -4.71 -33.27
CA ARG A 559 11.55 -5.58 -34.37
C ARG A 559 11.63 -7.08 -34.04
N SER A 560 11.77 -7.43 -32.76
CA SER A 560 11.81 -8.82 -32.29
C SER A 560 10.46 -9.35 -31.84
N LEU A 561 9.36 -8.61 -32.08
CA LEU A 561 8.04 -8.96 -31.60
C LEU A 561 7.52 -10.26 -32.25
N ARG A 562 7.34 -11.30 -31.42
CA ARG A 562 6.82 -12.61 -31.84
C ARG A 562 5.36 -12.80 -31.49
N ARG A 563 4.89 -12.13 -30.43
CA ARG A 563 3.52 -12.23 -29.94
C ARG A 563 2.91 -10.84 -29.73
N LEU A 564 1.79 -10.60 -30.40
CA LEU A 564 1.01 -9.37 -30.26
C LEU A 564 -0.41 -9.71 -29.82
N GLU A 565 -0.88 -9.07 -28.75
CA GLU A 565 -2.26 -9.16 -28.29
C GLU A 565 -2.90 -7.77 -28.27
N LEU A 566 -3.97 -7.61 -29.04
CA LEU A 566 -4.77 -6.39 -29.12
C LEU A 566 -6.17 -6.70 -28.60
N GLU A 567 -6.46 -6.24 -27.40
CA GLU A 567 -7.75 -6.42 -26.77
C GLU A 567 -8.42 -5.05 -26.56
N HIS A 568 -9.67 -4.89 -26.99
CA HIS A 568 -10.42 -3.64 -26.80
C HIS A 568 -9.71 -2.40 -27.39
N CYS A 569 -9.21 -2.53 -28.62
CA CYS A 569 -8.55 -1.47 -29.37
C CYS A 569 -9.45 -1.03 -30.55
N PRO A 570 -10.52 -0.28 -30.31
CA PRO A 570 -11.61 -0.07 -31.27
C PRO A 570 -11.25 0.80 -32.48
N ALA A 571 -10.07 1.43 -32.50
CA ALA A 571 -9.62 2.27 -33.62
C ALA A 571 -8.51 1.59 -34.45
N ALA A 572 -8.07 0.39 -34.07
CA ALA A 572 -6.92 -0.28 -34.67
C ALA A 572 -7.23 -0.72 -36.11
N ARG A 573 -6.30 -0.41 -37.03
CA ARG A 573 -6.29 -0.75 -38.47
C ARG A 573 -4.84 -0.79 -38.98
N GLY A 574 -4.64 -1.21 -40.22
CA GLY A 574 -3.32 -1.24 -40.86
C GLY A 574 -2.49 -2.47 -40.51
N PHE A 575 -3.12 -3.66 -40.47
CA PHE A 575 -2.43 -4.89 -40.07
C PHE A 575 -1.39 -5.36 -41.09
N GLU A 576 -1.49 -4.95 -42.36
CA GLU A 576 -0.52 -5.21 -43.42
C GLU A 576 0.90 -4.76 -43.05
N ALA A 577 1.02 -3.68 -42.26
CA ALA A 577 2.31 -3.14 -41.83
C ALA A 577 3.05 -4.08 -40.85
N LEU A 578 2.36 -5.06 -40.24
CA LEU A 578 2.97 -6.05 -39.35
C LEU A 578 3.75 -7.13 -40.10
N THR A 579 3.67 -7.21 -41.43
CA THR A 579 4.48 -8.13 -42.25
C THR A 579 5.98 -7.94 -42.08
N ALA A 580 6.41 -6.75 -41.65
CA ALA A 580 7.80 -6.44 -41.33
C ALA A 580 8.32 -7.12 -40.05
N LEU A 581 7.43 -7.71 -39.22
CA LEU A 581 7.77 -8.32 -37.95
C LEU A 581 7.79 -9.85 -38.03
N PRO A 582 8.64 -10.54 -37.23
CA PRO A 582 8.69 -12.00 -37.14
C PRO A 582 7.53 -12.56 -36.29
N LEU A 583 6.31 -12.07 -36.52
CA LEU A 583 5.15 -12.35 -35.70
C LEU A 583 4.66 -13.79 -35.93
N THR A 584 4.60 -14.60 -34.88
CA THR A 584 4.14 -15.99 -34.96
C THR A 584 2.80 -16.20 -34.26
N ASN A 585 2.44 -15.31 -33.33
CA ASN A 585 1.20 -15.38 -32.58
C ASN A 585 0.50 -14.01 -32.55
N LEU A 586 -0.74 -13.99 -33.04
CA LEU A 586 -1.58 -12.79 -33.07
C LEU A 586 -2.93 -13.06 -32.42
N VAL A 587 -3.28 -12.21 -31.47
CA VAL A 587 -4.53 -12.28 -30.72
C VAL A 587 -5.26 -10.95 -30.86
N ILE A 588 -6.50 -10.98 -31.36
CA ILE A 588 -7.28 -9.77 -31.61
C ILE A 588 -8.71 -9.93 -31.10
N PHE A 589 -9.11 -8.98 -30.24
CA PHE A 589 -10.45 -8.90 -29.67
C PHE A 589 -10.99 -7.47 -29.78
N ARG A 590 -12.15 -7.30 -30.44
CA ARG A 590 -12.86 -6.00 -30.58
C ARG A 590 -11.99 -4.87 -31.17
N VAL A 591 -11.50 -5.06 -32.39
CA VAL A 591 -10.86 -4.00 -33.21
C VAL A 591 -11.81 -3.45 -34.26
N ALA A 592 -11.50 -2.27 -34.81
CA ALA A 592 -12.32 -1.63 -35.86
C ALA A 592 -12.24 -2.38 -37.19
N ASP A 593 -11.02 -2.62 -37.67
CA ASP A 593 -10.80 -3.03 -39.05
C ASP A 593 -9.73 -4.13 -39.13
N PRO A 594 -10.12 -5.40 -39.36
CA PRO A 594 -9.19 -6.51 -39.50
C PRO A 594 -8.62 -6.65 -40.93
N THR A 595 -8.80 -5.67 -41.83
CA THR A 595 -8.12 -5.70 -43.13
C THR A 595 -6.60 -5.70 -42.97
N GLY A 596 -5.91 -6.32 -43.94
CA GLY A 596 -4.45 -6.51 -43.93
C GLY A 596 -3.98 -7.81 -43.25
N LEU A 597 -4.83 -8.49 -42.46
CA LEU A 597 -4.47 -9.78 -41.84
C LEU A 597 -4.07 -10.86 -42.84
N ARG A 598 -4.61 -10.80 -44.06
CA ARG A 598 -4.35 -11.76 -45.13
C ARG A 598 -2.88 -11.82 -45.57
N GLU A 599 -2.11 -10.77 -45.31
CA GLU A 599 -0.71 -10.64 -45.72
C GLU A 599 0.28 -11.22 -44.69
N LEU A 600 -0.21 -11.64 -43.51
CA LEU A 600 0.62 -12.06 -42.38
C LEU A 600 1.05 -13.53 -42.45
N ASP A 601 1.97 -13.82 -43.37
CA ASP A 601 2.40 -15.18 -43.72
C ASP A 601 3.25 -15.88 -42.65
N SER A 602 3.86 -15.12 -41.74
CA SER A 602 4.70 -15.65 -40.66
C SER A 602 3.90 -16.29 -39.51
N LEU A 603 2.58 -16.08 -39.47
CA LEU A 603 1.73 -16.54 -38.38
C LEU A 603 1.71 -18.07 -38.27
N ARG A 604 1.58 -18.53 -37.02
CA ARG A 604 1.37 -19.93 -36.64
C ARG A 604 0.13 -20.08 -35.77
N ARG A 605 -0.12 -19.10 -34.90
CA ARG A 605 -1.29 -19.07 -34.00
C ARG A 605 -2.07 -17.78 -34.23
N LEU A 606 -3.38 -17.93 -34.41
CA LEU A 606 -4.28 -16.80 -34.63
C LEU A 606 -5.54 -16.95 -33.77
N THR A 607 -5.85 -15.92 -32.99
CA THR A 607 -7.05 -15.84 -32.15
C THR A 607 -7.83 -14.58 -32.50
N LEU A 608 -9.10 -14.72 -32.85
CA LEU A 608 -9.95 -13.66 -33.36
C LEU A 608 -11.35 -13.73 -32.75
N ALA A 609 -11.91 -12.62 -32.29
CA ALA A 609 -13.30 -12.56 -31.79
C ALA A 609 -14.11 -11.36 -32.31
N GLN A 610 -13.69 -10.76 -33.41
CA GLN A 610 -14.35 -9.67 -34.13
C GLN A 610 -15.06 -10.18 -35.37
N ALA A 611 -16.01 -9.41 -35.91
CA ALA A 611 -16.61 -9.72 -37.21
C ALA A 611 -15.56 -9.60 -38.32
N LEU A 612 -15.59 -10.55 -39.28
CA LEU A 612 -14.71 -10.54 -40.44
C LEU A 612 -15.48 -10.05 -41.69
N PRO A 613 -14.85 -9.25 -42.55
CA PRO A 613 -15.41 -8.94 -43.86
C PRO A 613 -15.41 -10.18 -44.77
N GLY A 614 -16.29 -10.17 -45.78
CA GLY A 614 -16.39 -11.25 -46.76
C GLY A 614 -17.37 -12.36 -46.36
N THR A 615 -17.29 -13.46 -47.11
CA THR A 615 -18.22 -14.61 -46.99
C THR A 615 -17.49 -15.92 -46.70
N ARG A 616 -16.15 -15.93 -46.77
CA ARG A 616 -15.29 -17.07 -46.43
C ARG A 616 -14.19 -16.60 -45.50
N LEU A 617 -13.67 -17.52 -44.66
CA LEU A 617 -12.53 -17.22 -43.80
C LEU A 617 -11.29 -16.81 -44.61
N THR A 618 -11.09 -17.42 -45.78
CA THR A 618 -9.98 -17.11 -46.71
C THR A 618 -10.06 -15.72 -47.35
N ASP A 619 -11.20 -15.03 -47.24
CA ASP A 619 -11.33 -13.65 -47.72
C ASP A 619 -10.55 -12.67 -46.82
N SER A 620 -10.44 -12.99 -45.53
CA SER A 620 -9.89 -12.09 -44.49
C SER A 620 -8.63 -12.62 -43.80
N LEU A 621 -8.47 -13.94 -43.69
CA LEU A 621 -7.39 -14.56 -42.93
C LEU A 621 -6.14 -14.86 -43.80
N PRO A 622 -4.94 -14.98 -43.20
CA PRO A 622 -3.70 -15.22 -43.94
C PRO A 622 -3.66 -16.59 -44.59
N VAL A 623 -3.90 -16.61 -45.90
CA VAL A 623 -3.98 -17.84 -46.71
C VAL A 623 -2.62 -18.51 -46.91
N SER A 624 -1.52 -17.75 -46.89
CA SER A 624 -0.18 -18.31 -47.07
C SER A 624 0.47 -18.72 -45.73
N ALA A 625 -0.15 -18.38 -44.60
CA ALA A 625 0.36 -18.74 -43.27
C ALA A 625 0.11 -20.22 -42.94
N LEU A 626 1.14 -20.87 -42.38
CA LEU A 626 1.08 -22.25 -41.89
C LEU A 626 0.51 -22.30 -40.47
N LEU A 627 -0.78 -21.98 -40.34
CA LEU A 627 -1.46 -21.98 -39.05
C LEU A 627 -1.51 -23.39 -38.46
N ASN A 628 -1.07 -23.52 -37.20
CA ASN A 628 -1.23 -24.73 -36.40
C ASN A 628 -2.32 -24.60 -35.34
N PHE A 629 -2.67 -23.37 -34.95
CA PHE A 629 -3.73 -23.06 -34.01
C PHE A 629 -4.60 -21.91 -34.54
N LEU A 630 -5.92 -22.12 -34.54
CA LEU A 630 -6.89 -21.11 -34.92
C LEU A 630 -8.02 -21.07 -33.90
N ALA A 631 -8.27 -19.90 -33.31
CA ALA A 631 -9.39 -19.66 -32.42
C ALA A 631 -10.35 -18.63 -33.02
N LEU A 632 -11.60 -19.03 -33.20
CA LEU A 632 -12.69 -18.23 -33.75
C LEU A 632 -13.70 -17.95 -32.63
N GLY A 633 -13.85 -16.67 -32.31
CA GLY A 633 -14.71 -16.15 -31.26
C GLY A 633 -16.12 -15.80 -31.74
N PRO A 634 -16.95 -15.21 -30.85
CA PRO A 634 -18.41 -15.22 -31.01
C PRO A 634 -18.95 -14.53 -32.26
N LYS A 635 -18.26 -13.51 -32.74
CA LYS A 635 -18.65 -12.71 -33.91
C LYS A 635 -17.92 -13.08 -35.19
N THR A 636 -16.89 -13.91 -35.09
CA THR A 636 -15.93 -14.16 -36.18
C THR A 636 -16.57 -14.86 -37.36
N THR A 637 -17.56 -15.71 -37.11
CA THR A 637 -18.21 -16.55 -38.14
C THR A 637 -19.61 -16.08 -38.53
N GLU A 638 -20.06 -14.90 -38.08
CA GLU A 638 -21.44 -14.42 -38.32
C GLU A 638 -21.79 -14.32 -39.81
N THR A 639 -20.83 -13.92 -40.64
CA THR A 639 -20.98 -13.76 -42.10
C THR A 639 -20.30 -14.88 -42.89
N THR A 640 -19.21 -15.43 -42.37
CA THR A 640 -18.38 -16.39 -43.11
C THR A 640 -18.81 -17.84 -42.91
N GLY A 641 -19.39 -18.19 -41.75
CA GLY A 641 -19.37 -19.57 -41.26
C GLY A 641 -17.92 -20.06 -41.12
N LEU A 642 -17.69 -21.36 -41.29
CA LEU A 642 -16.37 -21.99 -41.38
C LEU A 642 -15.91 -22.21 -42.83
N ARG A 643 -16.58 -21.60 -43.81
CA ARG A 643 -16.26 -21.75 -45.24
C ARG A 643 -14.82 -21.33 -45.54
N GLY A 644 -14.06 -22.19 -46.21
CA GLY A 644 -12.64 -21.99 -46.52
C GLY A 644 -11.67 -22.40 -45.41
N LEU A 645 -12.14 -22.93 -44.27
CA LEU A 645 -11.27 -23.42 -43.20
C LEU A 645 -10.33 -24.54 -43.67
N SER A 646 -10.81 -25.41 -44.57
CA SER A 646 -10.06 -26.50 -45.21
C SER A 646 -8.74 -26.08 -45.86
N HIS A 647 -8.56 -24.79 -46.15
CA HIS A 647 -7.34 -24.23 -46.72
C HIS A 647 -6.11 -24.43 -45.83
N TRP A 648 -6.26 -24.37 -44.50
CA TRP A 648 -5.14 -24.51 -43.55
C TRP A 648 -4.90 -25.97 -43.17
N SER A 649 -4.35 -26.76 -44.09
CA SER A 649 -4.09 -28.20 -43.87
C SER A 649 -3.11 -28.52 -42.74
N THR A 650 -2.34 -27.52 -42.28
CA THR A 650 -1.40 -27.64 -41.15
C THR A 650 -2.05 -27.49 -39.77
N LEU A 651 -3.34 -27.20 -39.71
CA LEU A 651 -4.03 -26.91 -38.46
C LEU A 651 -4.10 -28.15 -37.56
N GLN A 652 -3.62 -28.01 -36.32
CA GLN A 652 -3.60 -29.07 -35.31
C GLN A 652 -4.67 -28.85 -34.24
N ASP A 653 -4.91 -27.58 -33.90
CA ASP A 653 -5.85 -27.16 -32.86
C ASP A 653 -6.84 -26.13 -33.42
N LEU A 654 -8.14 -26.39 -33.21
CA LEU A 654 -9.22 -25.48 -33.57
C LEU A 654 -10.07 -25.15 -32.35
N SER A 655 -10.22 -23.86 -32.04
CA SER A 655 -11.11 -23.39 -30.97
C SER A 655 -12.30 -22.62 -31.53
N LEU A 656 -13.50 -23.07 -31.18
CA LEU A 656 -14.78 -22.53 -31.66
C LEU A 656 -15.59 -22.02 -30.47
N THR A 657 -15.61 -20.69 -30.31
CA THR A 657 -16.43 -19.98 -29.33
C THR A 657 -17.46 -19.13 -30.06
N LEU A 658 -18.40 -19.76 -30.75
CA LEU A 658 -19.28 -19.10 -31.73
C LEU A 658 -20.66 -18.75 -31.15
N ASN A 659 -21.30 -17.70 -31.68
CA ASN A 659 -22.71 -17.42 -31.40
C ASN A 659 -23.67 -18.08 -32.39
N THR A 660 -23.21 -18.35 -33.61
CA THR A 660 -24.01 -18.93 -34.70
C THR A 660 -24.07 -20.46 -34.59
N PRO A 661 -25.19 -21.09 -34.96
CA PRO A 661 -25.24 -22.55 -35.15
C PRO A 661 -24.26 -23.02 -36.23
N LEU A 662 -23.61 -24.16 -35.99
CA LEU A 662 -22.78 -24.85 -36.98
C LEU A 662 -23.67 -25.68 -37.91
N THR A 663 -23.37 -25.64 -39.20
CA THR A 663 -24.07 -26.38 -40.25
C THR A 663 -23.31 -27.64 -40.66
N ALA A 664 -23.93 -28.48 -41.48
CA ALA A 664 -23.25 -29.65 -42.06
C ALA A 664 -22.06 -29.24 -42.95
N GLU A 665 -22.16 -28.10 -43.65
CA GLU A 665 -21.07 -27.56 -44.46
C GLU A 665 -19.90 -27.09 -43.60
N ASP A 666 -20.17 -26.46 -42.46
CA ASP A 666 -19.13 -26.04 -41.52
C ASP A 666 -18.34 -27.24 -40.98
N TRP A 667 -19.03 -28.34 -40.66
CA TRP A 667 -18.37 -29.56 -40.23
C TRP A 667 -17.64 -30.30 -41.36
N ALA A 668 -18.10 -30.18 -42.61
CA ALA A 668 -17.38 -30.72 -43.75
C ALA A 668 -16.03 -30.01 -43.94
N GLU A 669 -15.98 -28.70 -43.70
CA GLU A 669 -14.74 -27.92 -43.70
C GLU A 669 -13.80 -28.39 -42.57
N VAL A 670 -14.30 -28.57 -41.34
CA VAL A 670 -13.50 -29.08 -40.21
C VAL A 670 -12.98 -30.50 -40.49
N GLY A 671 -13.84 -31.40 -40.98
CA GLY A 671 -13.50 -32.79 -41.27
C GLY A 671 -12.50 -32.99 -42.42
N SER A 672 -12.27 -31.95 -43.22
CA SER A 672 -11.28 -31.97 -44.31
C SER A 672 -9.85 -31.65 -43.86
N LEU A 673 -9.65 -31.27 -42.59
CA LEU A 673 -8.34 -30.92 -42.03
C LEU A 673 -7.56 -32.19 -41.63
N PRO A 674 -6.46 -32.53 -42.33
CA PRO A 674 -5.81 -33.83 -42.16
C PRO A 674 -4.98 -33.97 -40.88
N LEU A 675 -4.52 -32.85 -40.30
CA LEU A 675 -3.67 -32.83 -39.10
C LEU A 675 -4.42 -32.40 -37.83
N LEU A 676 -5.73 -32.17 -37.91
CA LEU A 676 -6.51 -31.69 -36.78
C LEU A 676 -6.66 -32.78 -35.72
N THR A 677 -6.10 -32.51 -34.54
CA THR A 677 -6.12 -33.44 -33.40
C THR A 677 -6.82 -32.85 -32.17
N GLY A 678 -6.80 -31.53 -32.01
CA GLY A 678 -7.39 -30.81 -30.90
C GLY A 678 -8.62 -30.00 -31.32
N LEU A 679 -9.75 -30.20 -30.63
CA LEU A 679 -10.98 -29.45 -30.84
C LEU A 679 -11.43 -28.83 -29.51
N TYR A 680 -11.55 -27.51 -29.48
CA TYR A 680 -12.00 -26.76 -28.30
C TYR A 680 -13.36 -26.12 -28.58
N LEU A 681 -14.40 -26.53 -27.85
CA LEU A 681 -15.77 -26.08 -28.04
C LEU A 681 -16.24 -25.30 -26.83
N ASN A 682 -16.93 -24.18 -27.06
CA ASN A 682 -17.61 -23.46 -25.99
C ASN A 682 -18.96 -24.12 -25.64
N ALA A 683 -19.29 -24.17 -24.36
CA ALA A 683 -20.52 -24.76 -23.82
C ALA A 683 -21.81 -24.25 -24.50
N ARG A 684 -21.81 -23.00 -24.98
CA ARG A 684 -22.94 -22.40 -25.70
C ARG A 684 -23.34 -23.14 -26.98
N LEU A 685 -22.44 -23.94 -27.56
CA LEU A 685 -22.74 -24.74 -28.75
C LEU A 685 -23.73 -25.87 -28.45
N PHE A 686 -23.79 -26.38 -27.20
CA PHE A 686 -24.67 -27.48 -26.82
C PHE A 686 -26.13 -27.05 -26.59
N ALA A 687 -26.43 -25.74 -26.63
CA ALA A 687 -27.79 -25.22 -26.65
C ALA A 687 -28.43 -25.28 -28.06
N ASN A 688 -28.44 -26.47 -28.68
CA ASN A 688 -28.94 -26.74 -30.04
C ASN A 688 -28.21 -25.99 -31.18
N ARG A 689 -26.94 -25.62 -30.97
CA ARG A 689 -26.13 -24.88 -31.96
C ARG A 689 -25.01 -25.72 -32.58
N LEU A 690 -24.76 -26.93 -32.08
CA LEU A 690 -23.68 -27.79 -32.56
C LEU A 690 -23.93 -28.33 -33.97
N GLY A 691 -25.20 -28.45 -34.40
CA GLY A 691 -25.55 -29.00 -35.70
C GLY A 691 -25.21 -30.49 -35.86
N PRO A 692 -25.28 -31.05 -37.08
CA PRO A 692 -25.02 -32.45 -37.34
C PRO A 692 -23.51 -32.74 -37.40
N LEU A 693 -22.91 -33.03 -36.25
CA LEU A 693 -21.50 -33.41 -36.13
C LEU A 693 -21.21 -34.75 -36.83
N PRO A 694 -20.32 -34.82 -37.85
CA PRO A 694 -19.89 -36.06 -38.46
C PRO A 694 -18.97 -36.86 -37.53
N VAL A 695 -18.74 -38.13 -37.85
CA VAL A 695 -17.75 -38.94 -37.14
C VAL A 695 -16.35 -38.48 -37.50
N MET A 696 -15.57 -38.03 -36.53
CA MET A 696 -14.21 -37.50 -36.72
C MET A 696 -13.21 -38.32 -35.89
N PRO A 697 -12.65 -39.41 -36.44
CA PRO A 697 -11.74 -40.29 -35.71
C PRO A 697 -10.35 -39.68 -35.46
N GLY A 698 -9.98 -38.60 -36.17
CA GLY A 698 -8.69 -37.92 -36.00
C GLY A 698 -8.58 -37.05 -34.74
N ILE A 699 -9.71 -36.68 -34.12
CA ILE A 699 -9.72 -35.84 -32.92
C ILE A 699 -9.35 -36.70 -31.71
N THR A 700 -8.27 -36.30 -31.04
CA THR A 700 -7.71 -36.99 -29.86
C THR A 700 -7.81 -36.16 -28.58
N HIS A 701 -7.92 -34.84 -28.70
CA HIS A 701 -8.03 -33.91 -27.58
C HIS A 701 -9.30 -33.07 -27.72
N LEU A 702 -10.15 -33.07 -26.70
CA LEU A 702 -11.36 -32.25 -26.64
C LEU A 702 -11.26 -31.26 -25.47
N GLY A 703 -11.40 -29.98 -25.75
CA GLY A 703 -11.57 -28.96 -24.71
C GLY A 703 -13.01 -28.44 -24.68
N LEU A 704 -13.63 -28.41 -23.51
CA LEU A 704 -14.95 -27.82 -23.29
C LEU A 704 -14.79 -26.58 -22.41
N ALA A 705 -15.11 -25.40 -22.95
CA ALA A 705 -14.92 -24.13 -22.24
C ALA A 705 -16.25 -23.55 -21.75
N ALA A 706 -16.21 -22.92 -20.56
CA ALA A 706 -17.34 -22.26 -19.91
C ALA A 706 -18.52 -23.19 -19.59
N VAL A 707 -18.23 -24.43 -19.18
CA VAL A 707 -19.22 -25.46 -18.84
C VAL A 707 -19.88 -25.13 -17.51
N GLN A 708 -21.21 -25.24 -17.44
CA GLN A 708 -22.04 -25.00 -16.25
C GLN A 708 -22.51 -26.30 -15.58
N GLY A 709 -22.38 -27.45 -16.24
CA GLY A 709 -22.70 -28.77 -15.71
C GLY A 709 -24.06 -29.30 -16.13
N ASN A 710 -24.84 -28.53 -16.89
CA ASN A 710 -26.17 -28.90 -17.39
C ASN A 710 -26.19 -29.12 -18.92
N GLU A 711 -25.07 -28.95 -19.59
CA GLU A 711 -24.95 -29.10 -21.02
C GLU A 711 -24.97 -30.58 -21.44
N ASP A 712 -25.82 -30.92 -22.42
CA ASP A 712 -25.84 -32.26 -23.01
C ASP A 712 -24.69 -32.42 -24.02
N VAL A 713 -23.59 -33.01 -23.56
CA VAL A 713 -22.42 -33.32 -24.38
C VAL A 713 -22.42 -34.77 -24.89
N SER A 714 -23.47 -35.55 -24.63
CA SER A 714 -23.54 -36.97 -24.99
C SER A 714 -23.42 -37.21 -26.50
N ALA A 715 -23.88 -36.25 -27.31
CA ALA A 715 -23.77 -36.27 -28.76
C ALA A 715 -22.32 -36.35 -29.28
N LEU A 716 -21.31 -35.99 -28.47
CA LEU A 716 -19.90 -36.08 -28.86
C LEU A 716 -19.33 -37.48 -28.76
N ARG A 717 -19.88 -38.32 -27.86
CA ARG A 717 -19.34 -39.66 -27.54
C ARG A 717 -19.21 -40.53 -28.80
N ASP A 718 -20.29 -40.66 -29.55
CA ASP A 718 -20.34 -41.55 -30.72
C ASP A 718 -19.71 -40.91 -31.97
N ARG A 719 -19.39 -39.61 -31.91
CA ARG A 719 -18.87 -38.83 -33.03
C ARG A 719 -17.37 -38.60 -32.97
N LEU A 720 -16.75 -38.70 -31.80
CA LEU A 720 -15.31 -38.52 -31.61
C LEU A 720 -14.68 -39.81 -31.04
N PRO A 721 -14.64 -40.92 -31.81
CA PRO A 721 -14.19 -42.22 -31.29
C PRO A 721 -12.68 -42.30 -31.01
N GLY A 722 -11.89 -41.30 -31.41
CA GLY A 722 -10.44 -41.26 -31.22
C GLY A 722 -9.95 -40.50 -29.98
N LEU A 723 -10.87 -40.03 -29.12
CA LEU A 723 -10.53 -39.20 -27.96
C LEU A 723 -9.62 -39.92 -26.97
N ARG A 724 -8.60 -39.20 -26.48
CA ARG A 724 -7.64 -39.63 -25.47
C ARG A 724 -7.62 -38.71 -24.26
N SER A 725 -7.94 -37.44 -24.44
CA SER A 725 -8.06 -36.49 -23.34
C SER A 725 -9.25 -35.55 -23.52
N VAL A 726 -9.88 -35.21 -22.41
CA VAL A 726 -10.97 -34.24 -22.32
C VAL A 726 -10.64 -33.24 -21.22
N LEU A 727 -10.54 -31.96 -21.57
CA LEU A 727 -10.34 -30.85 -20.63
C LEU A 727 -11.65 -30.08 -20.47
N ILE A 728 -12.15 -30.00 -19.24
CA ILE A 728 -13.37 -29.25 -18.89
C ILE A 728 -12.95 -28.00 -18.13
N GLN A 729 -13.16 -26.83 -18.74
CA GLN A 729 -12.96 -25.54 -18.08
C GLN A 729 -14.31 -25.01 -17.62
N THR A 730 -14.50 -24.93 -16.30
CA THR A 730 -15.78 -24.52 -15.72
C THR A 730 -16.04 -23.04 -15.96
N ALA A 731 -17.31 -22.64 -15.99
CA ALA A 731 -17.67 -21.23 -15.90
C ALA A 731 -17.25 -20.68 -14.52
N PRO A 732 -16.80 -19.41 -14.43
CA PRO A 732 -16.34 -18.83 -13.16
C PRO A 732 -17.34 -19.06 -12.02
N GLY A 733 -16.87 -19.61 -10.91
CA GLY A 733 -17.70 -19.91 -9.73
C GLY A 733 -18.57 -21.16 -9.83
N THR A 734 -18.29 -22.04 -10.80
CA THR A 734 -19.00 -23.33 -10.97
C THR A 734 -18.08 -24.48 -10.62
N HIS A 735 -18.55 -25.36 -9.72
CA HIS A 735 -17.91 -26.64 -9.43
C HIS A 735 -18.64 -27.75 -10.18
N ILE A 736 -17.87 -28.64 -10.82
CA ILE A 736 -18.41 -29.70 -11.66
C ILE A 736 -17.78 -31.02 -11.25
N ASP A 737 -18.62 -32.02 -10.94
CA ASP A 737 -18.17 -33.39 -10.73
C ASP A 737 -17.62 -33.96 -12.06
N PRO A 738 -16.36 -34.43 -12.12
CA PRO A 738 -15.81 -35.07 -13.32
C PRO A 738 -16.46 -36.42 -13.63
N ALA A 739 -17.06 -37.13 -12.66
CA ALA A 739 -17.51 -38.51 -12.82
C ALA A 739 -18.54 -38.73 -13.96
N PRO A 740 -19.55 -37.88 -14.17
CA PRO A 740 -20.46 -37.98 -15.31
C PRO A 740 -19.75 -37.87 -16.66
N TYR A 741 -18.74 -37.01 -16.77
CA TYR A 741 -17.97 -36.83 -18.00
C TYR A 741 -17.01 -37.99 -18.25
N ALA A 742 -16.37 -38.51 -17.19
CA ALA A 742 -15.57 -39.72 -17.26
C ALA A 742 -16.39 -40.95 -17.69
N ALA A 743 -17.64 -41.05 -17.23
CA ALA A 743 -18.55 -42.10 -17.67
C ALA A 743 -19.00 -41.95 -19.14
N LEU A 744 -19.10 -40.71 -19.63
CA LEU A 744 -19.43 -40.41 -21.03
C LEU A 744 -18.26 -40.68 -21.99
N PHE A 745 -17.02 -40.47 -21.54
CA PHE A 745 -15.80 -40.68 -22.31
C PHE A 745 -14.86 -41.70 -21.63
N PRO A 746 -15.24 -42.99 -21.58
CA PRO A 746 -14.53 -44.00 -20.79
C PRO A 746 -13.10 -44.28 -21.28
N ASP A 747 -12.80 -43.99 -22.55
CA ASP A 747 -11.51 -44.24 -23.18
C ASP A 747 -10.58 -43.01 -23.18
N ALA A 748 -10.97 -41.91 -22.52
CA ALA A 748 -10.22 -40.66 -22.45
C ALA A 748 -9.94 -40.21 -21.01
N GLU A 749 -8.79 -39.58 -20.79
CA GLU A 749 -8.46 -38.94 -19.51
C GLU A 749 -9.24 -37.63 -19.36
N VAL A 750 -10.13 -37.55 -18.37
CA VAL A 750 -10.94 -36.35 -18.11
C VAL A 750 -10.31 -35.52 -17.01
N THR A 751 -10.03 -34.25 -17.32
CA THR A 751 -9.47 -33.27 -16.40
C THR A 751 -10.43 -32.08 -16.26
N VAL A 752 -10.61 -31.57 -15.04
CA VAL A 752 -11.45 -30.40 -14.74
C VAL A 752 -10.55 -29.28 -14.22
N ASP A 753 -10.61 -28.14 -14.89
CA ASP A 753 -9.94 -26.89 -14.55
C ASP A 753 -11.00 -25.91 -14.04
N GLU A 754 -11.05 -25.77 -12.71
CA GLU A 754 -11.98 -24.87 -12.03
C GLU A 754 -11.38 -23.46 -11.95
N ARG A 755 -11.99 -22.50 -12.68
CA ARG A 755 -11.48 -21.12 -12.81
C ARG A 755 -12.14 -20.11 -11.88
#